data_AF-A0A2I1M998-F1
#
_entry.id   AF-A0A2I1M998-F1
#
_cell.length_a   1.000
_cell.length_b   1.000
_cell.length_c   1.000
_cell.angle_alpha   90.00
_cell.angle_beta   90.00
_cell.angle_gamma   90.00
#
_symmetry.space_group_name_H-M   'P 1'
#
loop_
_entity.id
_entity.type
_entity.pdbx_description
1 polymer ?
#
loop_
_entity_poly.entity_id
_entity_poly.type
_entity_poly.pdbx_seq_one_letter_code
_entity_poly.pdbx_strand_id
1 'polypeptide(L)'
;MSKLKSLNINDTRAREAEVEKYWQEIDLLNETFKSRENAKEYIIYDGPPTANGKPGIHHVIARTLKDMTSRYKNMKGYKVLKKAGWDTHGLPVEIEVEKKLDFHDKNDIEEFGIEKFNKLCKESVWTYSDMWRDMSDRMGYLYDMDHPYITMDNDYIETEWHLLDNAFKNGYIYEGAKVMPYCPRCGTGLASHEVAQGYQMDKTITLTVKFKKKDTDNEYFLAWTTTPWTLPSNVALSVNPDLDYVKVFDKTDDCYYYMAKSLCEKLMENHDYEVVETLKGADMEYMKYEQLLPYVDVDSDHAFIITLADYVSAEDGTGIVHSAPAFGEDDYQIGRKYDLAFIQPVDLDGNFTETPWKGQFIFDSNEDIWHHLVNEGKVFKKQTIEHNYPHCWRCKTPLVYYAKPSWYIEMSKFSDAMVKNNNEVNWFPETIGEKRFGNWIENVKDWAISRSRYWGTPLNIWKCDDCDHTRTVGSRKELAELAIEDIDENIELHRPYVDNVSIKCEKCGGTMHRVPDVIDVWFDSGAMPFAQLHYPFENKDLFENYYPADFICEGIDQTRGWFYSLMAISTITLGKAPYKNVLVNDLVVDKNGQKMSKSRGNTLDPFELFDKYGADAVRFYSLYVSPAWLQTKFDEQGLLEVKNNFFRTYENVYNFFTLYANTDELSVEELQNLGDVKLEKIDKWLYSRLNSLIKNYYEEMEIFEYNKVVHMISDFVVEDLSNWYIRRNRKRFWNTGLTESKKAVYKTTYDALTTLTKLIAPITPFIAEEVYRSLTGAKTVHTELLPEIDEDMIDENLEADMELVRKIVNLGRASREKESIKVRQPLAKIIVDGQYQDKISDLTGLIKEELNVKEIEFAADLSEFMDYFLKPDFRVVGRIFQSKVNDFGKYLANVDAKDFISKVEKNPIEIDLGGEKYEVTKDYLDIRISAKEGFDVEIDGNVFVVLDTEITEDLLDEGYAREFISKIQNLRKDSGFEVTDRINIFYDTDDKLNNSLEKFVDEIKSETLADNLKRSTLKEEKIELNDKTIAMKIERI
;
A
#
# COMPACT_ATOMS: atom_id res chain seq x y z
N MET A 1 -18.19 44.72 8.75
CA MET A 1 -17.50 43.48 9.13
C MET A 1 -17.98 42.39 8.21
N SER A 2 -17.09 41.62 7.59
CA SER A 2 -17.50 40.49 6.73
C SER A 2 -18.03 39.37 7.63
N LYS A 3 -19.28 38.95 7.42
CA LYS A 3 -19.86 37.77 8.07
C LYS A 3 -19.08 36.52 7.67
N LEU A 4 -19.00 35.54 8.57
CA LEU A 4 -18.45 34.21 8.27
C LEU A 4 -19.30 33.55 7.19
N LYS A 5 -18.65 32.94 6.17
CA LYS A 5 -19.33 32.28 5.05
C LYS A 5 -19.70 30.84 5.43
N SER A 6 -20.97 30.48 5.39
CA SER A 6 -21.42 29.09 5.55
C SER A 6 -21.03 28.24 4.33
N LEU A 7 -20.78 26.95 4.56
CA LEU A 7 -20.51 25.98 3.50
C LEU A 7 -21.80 25.52 2.83
N ASN A 8 -21.77 25.40 1.50
CA ASN A 8 -22.83 24.71 0.77
C ASN A 8 -22.56 23.19 0.77
N ILE A 9 -23.28 22.46 1.62
CA ILE A 9 -23.09 21.01 1.79
C ILE A 9 -23.64 20.16 0.63
N ASN A 10 -24.37 20.75 -0.32
CA ASN A 10 -25.04 20.01 -1.39
C ASN A 10 -24.24 19.88 -2.68
N ASP A 11 -23.14 20.64 -2.84
CA ASP A 11 -22.36 20.67 -4.09
C ASP A 11 -20.84 20.69 -3.82
N THR A 12 -20.31 19.54 -3.40
CA THR A 12 -18.87 19.35 -3.13
C THR A 12 -18.02 19.62 -4.38
N ARG A 13 -18.48 19.18 -5.56
CA ARG A 13 -17.73 19.32 -6.82
C ARG A 13 -17.49 20.78 -7.18
N ALA A 14 -18.52 21.62 -7.10
CA ALA A 14 -18.37 23.04 -7.39
C ALA A 14 -17.42 23.73 -6.39
N ARG A 15 -17.48 23.35 -5.11
CA ARG A 15 -16.60 23.90 -4.07
C ARG A 15 -15.14 23.54 -4.29
N GLU A 16 -14.84 22.27 -4.58
CA GLU A 16 -13.47 21.84 -4.89
C GLU A 16 -12.92 22.55 -6.14
N ALA A 17 -13.73 22.71 -7.19
CA ALA A 17 -13.34 23.45 -8.39
C ALA A 17 -13.07 24.95 -8.15
N GLU A 18 -13.85 25.60 -7.26
CA GLU A 18 -13.58 26.99 -6.85
C GLU A 18 -12.25 27.12 -6.10
N VAL A 19 -11.92 26.15 -5.24
CA VAL A 19 -10.66 26.11 -4.49
C VAL A 19 -9.48 25.80 -5.42
N GLU A 20 -9.62 24.87 -6.35
CA GLU A 20 -8.60 24.56 -7.36
C GLU A 20 -8.24 25.80 -8.17
N LYS A 21 -9.26 26.52 -8.67
CA LYS A 21 -9.07 27.79 -9.39
C LYS A 21 -8.36 28.82 -8.51
N TYR A 22 -8.74 28.92 -7.24
CA TYR A 22 -8.08 29.82 -6.31
C TYR A 22 -6.60 29.48 -6.12
N TRP A 23 -6.23 28.20 -6.02
CA TRP A 23 -4.84 27.76 -5.91
C TRP A 23 -4.01 28.11 -7.14
N GLN A 24 -4.59 28.03 -8.34
CA GLN A 24 -3.97 28.50 -9.58
C GLN A 24 -3.75 30.02 -9.55
N GLU A 25 -4.73 30.79 -9.08
CA GLU A 25 -4.64 32.26 -8.99
C GLU A 25 -3.54 32.73 -8.04
N ILE A 26 -3.30 32.01 -6.95
CA ILE A 26 -2.25 32.35 -5.97
C ILE A 26 -0.90 31.69 -6.23
N ASP A 27 -0.80 30.82 -7.24
CA ASP A 27 0.38 29.97 -7.50
C ASP A 27 0.80 29.19 -6.23
N LEU A 28 -0.12 28.37 -5.72
CA LEU A 28 0.03 27.74 -4.41
C LEU A 28 1.35 26.97 -4.28
N LEU A 29 1.77 26.23 -5.31
CA LEU A 29 3.01 25.44 -5.26
C LEU A 29 4.21 26.33 -4.95
N ASN A 30 4.37 27.43 -5.69
CA ASN A 30 5.45 28.39 -5.49
C ASN A 30 5.34 29.09 -4.13
N GLU A 31 4.13 29.37 -3.64
CA GLU A 31 3.94 29.92 -2.30
C GLU A 31 4.44 28.96 -1.20
N THR A 32 4.28 27.64 -1.38
CA THR A 32 4.85 26.65 -0.44
C THR A 32 6.38 26.64 -0.45
N PHE A 33 7.03 26.99 -1.56
CA PHE A 33 8.49 27.14 -1.64
C PHE A 33 8.96 28.47 -1.04
N LYS A 34 8.33 29.59 -1.42
CA LYS A 34 8.67 30.94 -0.94
C LYS A 34 8.51 31.08 0.57
N SER A 35 7.42 30.55 1.13
CA SER A 35 7.18 30.58 2.58
C SER A 35 8.18 29.76 3.40
N ARG A 36 9.05 28.98 2.74
CA ARG A 36 10.08 28.12 3.33
C ARG A 36 11.46 28.33 2.70
N GLU A 37 11.72 29.47 2.05
CA GLU A 37 12.95 29.69 1.26
C GLU A 37 14.26 29.43 2.04
N ASN A 38 14.28 29.79 3.32
CA ASN A 38 15.44 29.62 4.22
C ASN A 38 15.33 28.41 5.16
N ALA A 39 14.36 27.53 4.95
CA ALA A 39 14.16 26.34 5.77
C ALA A 39 15.08 25.19 5.33
N LYS A 40 15.22 24.19 6.20
CA LYS A 40 15.89 22.93 5.85
C LYS A 40 15.14 22.22 4.73
N GLU A 41 15.88 21.73 3.75
CA GLU A 41 15.31 21.01 2.61
C GLU A 41 14.87 19.59 3.01
N TYR A 42 13.80 19.14 2.37
CA TYR A 42 13.30 17.76 2.48
C TYR A 42 12.98 17.27 1.07
N ILE A 43 13.73 16.30 0.57
CA ILE A 43 13.65 15.87 -0.84
C ILE A 43 12.74 14.66 -0.98
N ILE A 44 11.81 14.76 -1.92
CA ILE A 44 10.95 13.64 -2.33
C ILE A 44 11.24 13.33 -3.80
N TYR A 45 11.59 12.09 -4.09
CA TYR A 45 11.58 11.61 -5.47
C TYR A 45 10.20 11.03 -5.79
N ASP A 46 9.61 11.49 -6.88
CA ASP A 46 8.38 10.96 -7.44
C ASP A 46 8.76 9.90 -8.49
N GLY A 47 8.30 8.65 -8.30
CA GLY A 47 8.52 7.59 -9.29
C GLY A 47 7.80 7.95 -10.59
N PRO A 48 8.48 7.95 -11.75
CA PRO A 48 7.87 8.45 -12.97
C PRO A 48 6.85 7.43 -13.50
N PRO A 49 5.56 7.77 -13.64
CA PRO A 49 4.63 6.90 -14.33
C PRO A 49 4.98 6.82 -15.82
N THR A 50 4.78 5.64 -16.40
CA THR A 50 4.83 5.48 -17.85
C THR A 50 3.63 6.20 -18.48
N ALA A 51 3.88 7.12 -19.40
CA ALA A 51 2.83 7.92 -20.04
C ALA A 51 2.11 7.17 -21.19
N ASN A 52 1.71 5.93 -20.95
CA ASN A 52 1.14 5.04 -21.99
C ASN A 52 -0.30 4.57 -21.71
N GLY A 53 -0.91 5.02 -20.61
CA GLY A 53 -2.24 4.58 -20.20
C GLY A 53 -2.98 5.59 -19.34
N LYS A 54 -4.30 5.39 -19.25
CA LYS A 54 -5.18 6.19 -18.38
C LYS A 54 -4.83 5.95 -16.90
N PRO A 55 -4.86 6.98 -16.06
CA PRO A 55 -4.67 6.77 -14.63
C PRO A 55 -5.87 6.02 -14.02
N GLY A 56 -5.63 5.27 -12.94
CA GLY A 56 -6.66 4.56 -12.19
C GLY A 56 -6.57 4.83 -10.69
N ILE A 57 -7.50 4.25 -9.92
CA ILE A 57 -7.60 4.49 -8.47
C ILE A 57 -6.32 4.16 -7.68
N HIS A 58 -5.52 3.20 -8.13
CA HIS A 58 -4.22 2.88 -7.53
C HIS A 58 -3.21 4.03 -7.61
N HIS A 59 -3.27 4.84 -8.68
CA HIS A 59 -2.43 6.04 -8.80
C HIS A 59 -2.89 7.16 -7.85
N VAL A 60 -4.21 7.30 -7.65
CA VAL A 60 -4.76 8.26 -6.66
C VAL A 60 -4.26 7.91 -5.26
N ILE A 61 -4.22 6.64 -4.90
CA ILE A 61 -3.74 6.19 -3.58
C ILE A 61 -2.24 6.52 -3.43
N ALA A 62 -1.39 6.12 -4.38
CA ALA A 62 0.04 6.41 -4.32
C ALA A 62 0.31 7.93 -4.26
N ARG A 63 -0.39 8.73 -5.06
CA ARG A 63 -0.28 10.21 -5.03
C ARG A 63 -0.81 10.83 -3.75
N THR A 64 -1.85 10.27 -3.14
CA THR A 64 -2.37 10.73 -1.84
C THR A 64 -1.31 10.57 -0.75
N LEU A 65 -0.64 9.42 -0.69
CA LEU A 65 0.43 9.15 0.27
C LEU A 65 1.61 10.12 0.09
N LYS A 66 2.03 10.35 -1.16
CA LYS A 66 3.12 11.28 -1.51
C LYS A 66 2.79 12.74 -1.19
N ASP A 67 1.58 13.21 -1.54
CA ASP A 67 1.14 14.58 -1.30
C ASP A 67 0.87 14.86 0.17
N MET A 68 0.27 13.91 0.90
CA MET A 68 0.06 14.02 2.34
C MET A 68 1.38 14.17 3.09
N THR A 69 2.37 13.31 2.79
CA THR A 69 3.71 13.41 3.38
C THR A 69 4.35 14.75 3.06
N SER A 70 4.23 15.19 1.81
CA SER A 70 4.78 16.46 1.35
C SER A 70 4.19 17.67 2.08
N ARG A 71 2.86 17.76 2.15
CA ARG A 71 2.16 18.86 2.84
C ARG A 71 2.48 18.85 4.32
N TYR A 72 2.47 17.67 4.96
CA TYR A 72 2.85 17.52 6.36
C TYR A 72 4.26 18.06 6.64
N LYS A 73 5.27 17.66 5.86
CA LYS A 73 6.64 18.15 6.06
C LYS A 73 6.77 19.65 5.77
N ASN A 74 6.07 20.20 4.77
CA ASN A 74 6.06 21.64 4.52
C ASN A 74 5.46 22.43 5.70
N MET A 75 4.33 21.97 6.24
CA MET A 75 3.67 22.57 7.39
C MET A 75 4.39 22.28 8.72
N LYS A 76 5.31 21.30 8.76
CA LYS A 76 6.32 21.14 9.84
C LYS A 76 7.47 22.14 9.75
N GLY A 77 7.53 22.95 8.69
CA GLY A 77 8.55 23.97 8.51
C GLY A 77 9.68 23.60 7.55
N TYR A 78 9.58 22.52 6.78
CA TYR A 78 10.61 22.15 5.78
C TYR A 78 10.34 22.80 4.42
N LYS A 79 11.41 23.06 3.66
CA LYS A 79 11.34 23.35 2.22
C LYS A 79 11.29 22.03 1.46
N VAL A 80 10.09 21.57 1.12
CA VAL A 80 9.92 20.26 0.48
C VAL A 80 10.18 20.37 -1.02
N LEU A 81 11.28 19.81 -1.50
CA LEU A 81 11.62 19.77 -2.92
C LEU A 81 10.94 18.56 -3.56
N LYS A 82 10.04 18.83 -4.52
CA LYS A 82 9.16 17.83 -5.13
C LYS A 82 8.85 18.19 -6.57
N LYS A 83 9.12 17.26 -7.47
CA LYS A 83 8.95 17.44 -8.91
C LYS A 83 8.51 16.10 -9.50
N ALA A 84 7.52 16.14 -10.37
CA ALA A 84 7.05 14.97 -11.09
C ALA A 84 8.00 14.63 -12.24
N GLY A 85 7.85 13.45 -12.81
CA GLY A 85 8.48 13.13 -14.08
C GLY A 85 7.72 12.08 -14.86
N TRP A 86 8.22 11.81 -16.05
CA TRP A 86 7.59 10.92 -17.01
C TRP A 86 8.59 9.90 -17.52
N ASP A 87 8.21 8.63 -17.42
CA ASP A 87 8.94 7.56 -18.07
C ASP A 87 8.37 7.39 -19.47
N THR A 88 9.16 7.80 -20.45
CA THR A 88 8.73 7.96 -21.85
C THR A 88 9.30 6.90 -22.79
N HIS A 89 10.09 5.97 -22.28
CA HIS A 89 10.79 4.96 -23.09
C HIS A 89 10.23 3.55 -22.93
N GLY A 90 10.75 2.65 -23.76
CA GLY A 90 10.63 1.22 -23.57
C GLY A 90 9.40 0.58 -24.18
N LEU A 91 9.33 -0.75 -23.97
CA LEU A 91 8.34 -1.64 -24.56
C LEU A 91 6.88 -1.20 -24.35
N PRO A 92 6.45 -0.68 -23.18
CA PRO A 92 5.06 -0.31 -22.99
C PRO A 92 4.58 0.82 -23.91
N VAL A 93 5.47 1.71 -24.37
CA VAL A 93 5.15 2.77 -25.34
C VAL A 93 5.09 2.19 -26.74
N GLU A 94 6.08 1.39 -27.12
CA GLU A 94 6.13 0.73 -28.44
C GLU A 94 4.89 -0.14 -28.69
N ILE A 95 4.45 -0.94 -27.70
CA ILE A 95 3.26 -1.81 -27.82
C ILE A 95 1.99 -1.00 -28.12
N GLU A 96 1.84 0.18 -27.52
CA GLU A 96 0.67 1.02 -27.77
C GLU A 96 0.68 1.62 -29.18
N VAL A 97 1.86 1.93 -29.72
CA VAL A 97 2.02 2.36 -31.12
C VAL A 97 1.84 1.18 -32.08
N GLU A 98 2.40 0.01 -31.80
CA GLU A 98 2.21 -1.23 -32.55
C GLU A 98 0.71 -1.54 -32.69
N LYS A 99 -0.06 -1.48 -31.59
CA LYS A 99 -1.52 -1.67 -31.61
C LYS A 99 -2.26 -0.64 -32.47
N LYS A 100 -1.83 0.62 -32.44
CA LYS A 100 -2.44 1.69 -33.26
C LYS A 100 -2.17 1.48 -34.75
N LEU A 101 -1.01 0.91 -35.08
CA LEU A 101 -0.59 0.63 -36.45
C LEU A 101 -0.97 -0.77 -36.94
N ASP A 102 -1.55 -1.60 -36.05
CA ASP A 102 -1.86 -3.01 -36.28
C ASP A 102 -0.62 -3.84 -36.67
N PHE A 103 0.53 -3.52 -36.08
CA PHE A 103 1.78 -4.27 -36.26
C PHE A 103 1.79 -5.53 -35.40
N HIS A 104 2.42 -6.58 -35.90
CA HIS A 104 2.44 -7.89 -35.26
C HIS A 104 3.86 -8.37 -34.93
N ASP A 105 4.88 -7.92 -35.65
CA ASP A 105 6.27 -8.25 -35.38
C ASP A 105 7.26 -7.14 -35.75
N LYS A 106 8.56 -7.45 -35.61
CA LYS A 106 9.66 -6.51 -35.85
C LYS A 106 9.83 -6.12 -37.31
N ASN A 107 9.51 -7.03 -38.24
CA ASN A 107 9.67 -6.76 -39.67
C ASN A 107 8.70 -5.66 -40.10
N ASP A 108 7.49 -5.62 -39.54
CA ASP A 108 6.52 -4.55 -39.78
C ASP A 108 7.12 -3.16 -39.43
N ILE A 109 7.84 -3.07 -38.31
CA ILE A 109 8.49 -1.83 -37.86
C ILE A 109 9.65 -1.44 -38.79
N GLU A 110 10.48 -2.42 -39.18
CA GLU A 110 11.63 -2.18 -40.06
C GLU A 110 11.20 -1.78 -41.47
N GLU A 111 10.16 -2.42 -42.02
CA GLU A 111 9.55 -2.06 -43.31
C GLU A 111 8.89 -0.66 -43.26
N PHE A 112 8.23 -0.32 -42.15
CA PHE A 112 7.66 1.02 -41.96
C PHE A 112 8.74 2.12 -41.87
N GLY A 113 9.86 1.76 -41.23
CA GLY A 113 11.03 2.58 -40.98
C GLY A 113 11.12 3.03 -39.51
N ILE A 114 12.27 2.75 -38.89
CA ILE A 114 12.55 3.04 -37.46
C ILE A 114 12.30 4.50 -37.11
N GLU A 115 12.72 5.44 -37.96
CA GLU A 115 12.52 6.89 -37.73
C GLU A 115 11.04 7.25 -37.59
N LYS A 116 10.18 6.74 -38.49
CA LYS A 116 8.75 7.03 -38.45
C LYS A 116 8.09 6.40 -37.23
N PHE A 117 8.50 5.18 -36.87
CA PHE A 117 7.98 4.49 -35.70
C PHE A 117 8.35 5.19 -34.40
N ASN A 118 9.62 5.58 -34.22
CA ASN A 118 10.11 6.28 -33.04
C ASN A 118 9.47 7.67 -32.90
N LYS A 119 9.21 8.37 -34.01
CA LYS A 119 8.46 9.62 -34.00
C LYS A 119 7.04 9.44 -33.43
N LEU A 120 6.34 8.37 -33.82
CA LEU A 120 5.01 8.07 -33.28
C LEU A 120 5.06 7.67 -31.80
N CYS A 121 6.12 6.97 -31.36
CA CYS A 121 6.36 6.70 -29.94
C CYS A 121 6.51 8.01 -29.15
N LYS A 122 7.36 8.93 -29.62
CA LYS A 122 7.58 10.27 -29.05
C LYS A 122 6.30 11.12 -28.98
N GLU A 123 5.41 10.99 -29.97
CA GLU A 123 4.12 11.70 -29.96
C GLU A 123 3.08 11.06 -29.03
N SER A 124 3.13 9.73 -28.87
CA SER A 124 2.11 8.98 -28.12
C SER A 124 2.14 9.25 -26.61
N VAL A 125 3.31 9.54 -26.04
CA VAL A 125 3.49 9.75 -24.58
C VAL A 125 2.70 10.95 -24.07
N TRP A 126 2.54 11.99 -24.89
CA TRP A 126 1.86 13.23 -24.51
C TRP A 126 0.33 13.10 -24.49
N THR A 127 -0.23 12.07 -25.14
CA THR A 127 -1.69 11.86 -25.15
C THR A 127 -2.21 11.53 -23.75
N TYR A 128 -1.42 10.78 -22.97
CA TYR A 128 -1.84 10.34 -21.64
C TYR A 128 -1.39 11.30 -20.54
N SER A 129 -0.28 12.04 -20.72
CA SER A 129 0.21 12.99 -19.71
C SER A 129 -0.85 14.04 -19.33
N ASP A 130 -1.64 14.52 -20.30
CA ASP A 130 -2.71 15.50 -20.05
C ASP A 130 -3.79 14.93 -19.11
N MET A 131 -4.19 13.66 -19.31
CA MET A 131 -5.14 12.99 -18.42
C MET A 131 -4.58 12.81 -17.01
N TRP A 132 -3.28 12.53 -16.90
CA TRP A 132 -2.62 12.39 -15.62
C TRP A 132 -2.46 13.73 -14.88
N ARG A 133 -2.29 14.84 -15.61
CA ARG A 133 -2.33 16.20 -15.06
C ARG A 133 -3.74 16.55 -14.58
N ASP A 134 -4.77 16.32 -15.39
CA ASP A 134 -6.16 16.55 -14.98
C ASP A 134 -6.50 15.76 -13.71
N MET A 135 -6.10 14.48 -13.62
CA MET A 135 -6.29 13.71 -12.39
C MET A 135 -5.52 14.33 -11.20
N SER A 136 -4.26 14.77 -11.39
CA SER A 136 -3.47 15.45 -10.34
C SER A 136 -4.18 16.69 -9.81
N ASP A 137 -4.60 17.57 -10.71
CA ASP A 137 -5.19 18.87 -10.37
C ASP A 137 -6.50 18.66 -9.61
N ARG A 138 -7.37 17.78 -10.15
CA ARG A 138 -8.64 17.41 -9.53
C ARG A 138 -8.50 16.79 -8.13
N MET A 139 -7.41 16.07 -7.86
CA MET A 139 -7.16 15.49 -6.54
C MET A 139 -6.35 16.41 -5.61
N GLY A 140 -5.93 17.58 -6.08
CA GLY A 140 -5.07 18.51 -5.35
C GLY A 140 -3.65 17.97 -5.11
N TYR A 141 -3.09 17.20 -6.05
CA TYR A 141 -1.70 16.72 -6.01
C TYR A 141 -0.73 17.87 -6.29
N LEU A 142 -0.06 18.39 -5.25
CA LEU A 142 0.71 19.64 -5.34
C LEU A 142 2.19 19.36 -5.58
N TYR A 143 2.55 18.99 -6.82
CA TYR A 143 3.92 18.72 -7.28
C TYR A 143 4.25 19.58 -8.50
N ASP A 144 5.53 19.89 -8.74
CA ASP A 144 5.94 20.57 -9.98
C ASP A 144 5.76 19.62 -11.17
N MET A 145 4.70 19.86 -11.93
CA MET A 145 4.39 19.19 -13.19
C MET A 145 4.63 20.10 -14.41
N ASP A 146 4.96 21.38 -14.20
CA ASP A 146 5.23 22.36 -15.26
C ASP A 146 6.66 22.23 -15.77
N HIS A 147 7.58 21.84 -14.89
CA HIS A 147 8.95 21.49 -15.23
C HIS A 147 9.22 20.03 -14.85
N PRO A 148 8.56 19.02 -15.43
CA PRO A 148 8.82 17.62 -15.11
C PRO A 148 10.22 17.21 -15.60
N TYR A 149 10.79 16.13 -15.07
CA TYR A 149 11.89 15.46 -15.75
C TYR A 149 11.32 14.44 -16.75
N ILE A 150 11.97 14.27 -17.88
CA ILE A 150 11.46 13.46 -19.01
C ILE A 150 12.61 12.57 -19.49
N THR A 151 12.40 11.25 -19.50
CA THR A 151 13.51 10.31 -19.78
C THR A 151 14.01 10.36 -21.22
N MET A 152 13.19 10.80 -22.18
CA MET A 152 13.59 10.97 -23.59
C MET A 152 14.28 12.31 -23.91
N ASP A 153 14.54 13.17 -22.93
CA ASP A 153 15.28 14.40 -23.18
C ASP A 153 16.77 14.09 -23.35
N ASN A 154 17.43 14.72 -24.33
CA ASN A 154 18.84 14.46 -24.63
C ASN A 154 19.76 14.70 -23.42
N ASP A 155 19.46 15.67 -22.57
CA ASP A 155 20.24 15.95 -21.35
C ASP A 155 20.12 14.81 -20.33
N TYR A 156 18.94 14.18 -20.26
CA TYR A 156 18.68 13.01 -19.43
C TYR A 156 19.47 11.81 -19.96
N ILE A 157 19.37 11.54 -21.27
CA ILE A 157 20.10 10.46 -21.97
C ILE A 157 21.61 10.63 -21.83
N GLU A 158 22.13 11.85 -21.96
CA GLU A 158 23.56 12.13 -21.83
C GLU A 158 24.08 11.79 -20.43
N THR A 159 23.29 12.04 -19.40
CA THR A 159 23.61 11.60 -18.03
C THR A 159 23.66 10.08 -17.93
N GLU A 160 22.69 9.37 -18.52
CA GLU A 160 22.70 7.90 -18.54
C GLU A 160 23.94 7.35 -19.25
N TRP A 161 24.30 7.93 -20.39
CA TRP A 161 25.53 7.60 -21.13
C TRP A 161 26.77 7.81 -20.27
N HIS A 162 26.82 8.91 -19.51
CA HIS A 162 27.91 9.16 -18.58
C HIS A 162 28.00 8.07 -17.48
N LEU A 163 26.87 7.68 -16.90
CA LEU A 163 26.83 6.62 -15.88
C LEU A 163 27.27 5.27 -16.45
N LEU A 164 26.81 4.91 -17.65
CA LEU A 164 27.19 3.69 -18.34
C LEU A 164 28.67 3.70 -18.76
N ASP A 165 29.19 4.83 -19.23
CA ASP A 165 30.60 5.00 -19.57
C ASP A 165 31.50 4.82 -18.35
N ASN A 166 31.11 5.39 -17.20
CA ASN A 166 31.81 5.15 -15.94
C ASN A 166 31.78 3.67 -15.53
N ALA A 167 30.62 3.01 -15.62
CA ALA A 167 30.50 1.59 -15.31
C ALA A 167 31.35 0.72 -16.24
N PHE A 168 31.39 1.04 -17.54
CA PHE A 168 32.22 0.36 -18.53
C PHE A 168 33.72 0.54 -18.25
N LYS A 169 34.17 1.78 -17.99
CA LYS A 169 35.58 2.09 -17.68
C LYS A 169 36.07 1.44 -16.38
N ASN A 170 35.17 1.18 -15.43
CA ASN A 170 35.48 0.42 -14.21
C ASN A 170 35.41 -1.11 -14.41
N GLY A 171 35.09 -1.59 -15.61
CA GLY A 171 35.02 -3.01 -15.93
C GLY A 171 33.79 -3.72 -15.36
N TYR A 172 32.70 -2.99 -15.10
CA TYR A 172 31.44 -3.56 -14.59
C TYR A 172 30.51 -4.00 -15.71
N ILE A 173 30.73 -3.52 -16.94
CA ILE A 173 29.92 -3.89 -18.11
C ILE A 173 30.68 -4.93 -18.93
N TYR A 174 30.00 -6.00 -19.31
CA TYR A 174 30.56 -7.04 -20.17
C TYR A 174 29.54 -7.53 -21.21
N GLU A 175 30.05 -8.03 -22.33
CA GLU A 175 29.26 -8.75 -23.34
C GLU A 175 29.12 -10.21 -22.87
N GLY A 176 27.89 -10.64 -22.68
CA GLY A 176 27.53 -12.01 -22.33
C GLY A 176 26.48 -12.56 -23.29
N ALA A 177 25.83 -13.65 -22.89
CA ALA A 177 24.71 -14.21 -23.60
C ALA A 177 23.51 -14.34 -22.66
N LYS A 178 22.34 -13.95 -23.17
CA LYS A 178 21.07 -14.16 -22.48
C LYS A 178 20.40 -15.37 -23.08
N VAL A 179 20.17 -16.41 -22.27
CA VAL A 179 19.39 -17.54 -22.71
C VAL A 179 17.91 -17.20 -22.56
N MET A 180 17.19 -17.20 -23.68
CA MET A 180 15.77 -16.86 -23.66
C MET A 180 14.94 -17.82 -24.52
N PRO A 181 13.66 -18.00 -24.20
CA PRO A 181 12.73 -18.70 -25.08
C PRO A 181 12.69 -18.01 -26.44
N TYR A 182 12.96 -18.77 -27.49
CA TYR A 182 13.09 -18.31 -28.85
C TYR A 182 12.27 -19.19 -29.78
N CYS A 183 11.53 -18.56 -30.69
CA CYS A 183 10.76 -19.24 -31.71
C CYS A 183 11.54 -19.26 -33.02
N PRO A 184 12.11 -20.41 -33.43
CA PRO A 184 12.90 -20.50 -34.66
C PRO A 184 12.07 -20.23 -35.91
N ARG A 185 10.79 -20.59 -35.90
CA ARG A 185 9.87 -20.31 -37.02
C ARG A 185 9.51 -18.82 -37.16
N CYS A 186 9.40 -18.10 -36.04
CA CYS A 186 9.02 -16.68 -36.05
C CYS A 186 10.23 -15.74 -36.01
N GLY A 187 11.45 -16.27 -35.89
CA GLY A 187 12.67 -15.45 -35.85
C GLY A 187 12.81 -14.58 -34.61
N THR A 188 12.07 -14.84 -33.52
CA THR A 188 11.95 -13.90 -32.39
C THR A 188 12.02 -14.55 -31.02
N GLY A 189 12.60 -13.82 -30.06
CA GLY A 189 12.55 -14.16 -28.64
C GLY A 189 11.18 -13.84 -28.05
N LEU A 190 10.74 -14.61 -27.07
CA LEU A 190 9.44 -14.49 -26.43
C LEU A 190 9.57 -14.13 -24.95
N ALA A 191 8.65 -13.28 -24.48
CA ALA A 191 8.56 -12.93 -23.07
C ALA A 191 7.87 -14.03 -22.25
N SER A 192 8.10 -14.05 -20.94
CA SER A 192 7.58 -15.08 -20.02
C SER A 192 6.05 -15.25 -20.10
N HIS A 193 5.30 -14.16 -20.28
CA HIS A 193 3.84 -14.18 -20.40
C HIS A 193 3.36 -14.73 -21.74
N GLU A 194 4.15 -14.60 -22.81
CA GLU A 194 3.87 -15.20 -24.11
C GLU A 194 4.14 -16.71 -24.08
N VAL A 195 5.21 -17.11 -23.40
CA VAL A 195 5.57 -18.52 -23.19
C VAL A 195 4.52 -19.24 -22.34
N ALA A 196 4.04 -18.60 -21.27
CA ALA A 196 3.03 -19.15 -20.37
C ALA A 196 1.71 -19.53 -21.09
N GLN A 197 1.37 -18.87 -22.19
CA GLN A 197 0.16 -19.14 -22.98
C GLN A 197 0.30 -20.31 -23.96
N GLY A 198 1.51 -20.81 -24.17
CA GLY A 198 1.83 -21.82 -25.17
C GLY A 198 2.21 -23.19 -24.61
N TYR A 199 2.05 -23.43 -23.31
CA TYR A 199 2.33 -24.73 -22.72
C TYR A 199 1.33 -25.79 -23.20
N GLN A 200 1.86 -26.93 -23.64
CA GLN A 200 1.09 -28.12 -24.04
C GLN A 200 1.81 -29.40 -23.61
N MET A 201 1.04 -30.48 -23.43
CA MET A 201 1.58 -31.79 -23.10
C MET A 201 2.16 -32.45 -24.36
N ASP A 202 3.47 -32.69 -24.34
CA ASP A 202 4.23 -33.28 -25.44
C ASP A 202 4.80 -34.63 -25.02
N LYS A 203 4.77 -35.59 -25.95
CA LYS A 203 5.50 -36.85 -25.82
C LYS A 203 6.91 -36.67 -26.34
N THR A 204 7.91 -36.79 -25.47
CA THR A 204 9.32 -36.65 -25.83
C THR A 204 10.10 -37.93 -25.57
N ILE A 205 11.15 -38.15 -26.38
CA ILE A 205 12.14 -39.20 -26.15
C ILE A 205 13.13 -38.68 -25.12
N THR A 206 13.29 -39.44 -24.04
CA THR A 206 14.25 -39.16 -22.97
C THR A 206 15.31 -40.24 -22.93
N LEU A 207 16.55 -39.81 -22.74
CA LEU A 207 17.72 -40.69 -22.80
C LEU A 207 18.49 -40.61 -21.49
N THR A 208 18.89 -41.78 -20.98
CA THR A 208 20.02 -41.90 -20.05
C THR A 208 21.24 -42.30 -20.84
N VAL A 209 22.24 -41.43 -20.88
CA VAL A 209 23.41 -41.53 -21.74
C VAL A 209 24.65 -41.82 -20.90
N LYS A 210 25.54 -42.66 -21.44
CA LYS A 210 26.80 -43.08 -20.84
C LYS A 210 27.93 -42.15 -21.29
N PHE A 211 28.40 -41.31 -20.38
CA PHE A 211 29.57 -40.46 -20.58
C PHE A 211 30.80 -41.14 -20.02
N LYS A 212 31.73 -41.56 -20.89
CA LYS A 212 32.90 -42.34 -20.50
C LYS A 212 33.86 -41.51 -19.67
N LYS A 213 34.22 -41.97 -18.47
CA LYS A 213 35.20 -41.30 -17.62
C LYS A 213 36.59 -41.38 -18.28
N LYS A 214 37.30 -40.26 -18.30
CA LYS A 214 38.61 -40.15 -18.95
C LYS A 214 39.62 -41.10 -18.27
N ASP A 215 40.50 -41.68 -19.07
CA ASP A 215 41.55 -42.61 -18.62
C ASP A 215 41.02 -43.89 -17.95
N THR A 216 39.80 -44.31 -18.30
CA THR A 216 39.19 -45.58 -17.86
C THR A 216 38.68 -46.38 -19.05
N ASP A 217 38.61 -47.70 -18.91
CA ASP A 217 38.13 -48.57 -20.01
C ASP A 217 36.62 -48.81 -19.95
N ASN A 218 36.04 -48.91 -18.76
CA ASN A 218 34.65 -49.34 -18.55
C ASN A 218 33.89 -48.54 -17.47
N GLU A 219 34.30 -47.29 -17.17
CA GLU A 219 33.58 -46.43 -16.21
C GLU A 219 32.82 -45.29 -16.92
N TYR A 220 31.57 -45.06 -16.49
CA TYR A 220 30.66 -44.11 -17.14
C TYR A 220 29.84 -43.30 -16.13
N PHE A 221 29.73 -42.00 -16.36
CA PHE A 221 28.73 -41.16 -15.72
C PHE A 221 27.40 -41.31 -16.47
N LEU A 222 26.31 -41.57 -15.74
CA LEU A 222 24.98 -41.64 -16.32
C LEU A 222 24.33 -40.26 -16.22
N ALA A 223 24.10 -39.59 -17.34
CA ALA A 223 23.35 -38.33 -17.37
C ALA A 223 22.03 -38.49 -18.12
N TRP A 224 21.00 -37.81 -17.63
CA TRP A 224 19.65 -37.88 -18.19
C TRP A 224 19.29 -36.59 -18.94
N THR A 225 18.61 -36.72 -20.09
CA THR A 225 18.13 -35.57 -20.87
C THR A 225 16.78 -35.84 -21.52
N THR A 226 15.96 -34.80 -21.61
CA THR A 226 14.71 -34.77 -22.40
C THR A 226 14.90 -34.13 -23.77
N THR A 227 16.09 -33.63 -24.07
CA THR A 227 16.42 -32.87 -25.29
C THR A 227 17.67 -33.45 -25.97
N PRO A 228 17.60 -34.65 -26.60
CA PRO A 228 18.76 -35.28 -27.25
C PRO A 228 19.53 -34.37 -28.22
N TRP A 229 18.84 -33.48 -28.93
CA TRP A 229 19.44 -32.48 -29.83
C TRP A 229 20.46 -31.54 -29.16
N THR A 230 20.45 -31.40 -27.83
CA THR A 230 21.42 -30.57 -27.11
C THR A 230 22.74 -31.31 -26.80
N LEU A 231 22.78 -32.64 -26.93
CA LEU A 231 23.96 -33.46 -26.62
C LEU A 231 25.22 -33.14 -27.44
N PRO A 232 25.15 -32.76 -28.74
CA PRO A 232 26.32 -32.28 -29.48
C PRO A 232 26.95 -31.02 -28.89
N SER A 233 26.22 -30.28 -28.06
CA SER A 233 26.67 -29.02 -27.44
C SER A 233 27.07 -29.20 -25.97
N ASN A 234 27.23 -30.45 -25.51
CA ASN A 234 27.63 -30.74 -24.14
C ASN A 234 29.09 -30.33 -23.89
N VAL A 235 29.33 -29.64 -22.77
CA VAL A 235 30.67 -29.24 -22.33
C VAL A 235 30.97 -29.55 -20.86
N ALA A 236 29.97 -29.89 -20.05
CA ALA A 236 30.17 -30.36 -18.67
C ALA A 236 29.06 -31.31 -18.22
N LEU A 237 29.29 -32.00 -17.11
CA LEU A 237 28.24 -32.70 -16.36
C LEU A 237 28.13 -32.09 -14.96
N SER A 238 26.93 -31.72 -14.56
CA SER A 238 26.67 -31.01 -13.30
C SER A 238 26.13 -31.96 -12.24
N VAL A 239 26.66 -31.83 -11.02
CA VAL A 239 26.26 -32.59 -9.82
C VAL A 239 25.97 -31.64 -8.66
N ASN A 240 25.09 -32.04 -7.75
CA ASN A 240 24.81 -31.26 -6.55
C ASN A 240 25.90 -31.52 -5.49
N PRO A 241 26.55 -30.49 -4.92
CA PRO A 241 27.62 -30.67 -3.95
C PRO A 241 27.17 -31.41 -2.68
N ASP A 242 25.90 -31.26 -2.29
CA ASP A 242 25.34 -31.78 -1.04
C ASP A 242 24.67 -33.15 -1.19
N LEU A 243 24.56 -33.71 -2.40
CA LEU A 243 24.01 -35.04 -2.62
C LEU A 243 25.08 -36.14 -2.50
N ASP A 244 24.62 -37.34 -2.15
CA ASP A 244 25.45 -38.55 -2.13
C ASP A 244 25.31 -39.28 -3.47
N TYR A 245 26.45 -39.66 -4.05
CA TYR A 245 26.56 -40.39 -5.31
C TYR A 245 27.15 -41.78 -5.06
N VAL A 246 26.89 -42.70 -5.99
CA VAL A 246 27.41 -44.08 -5.92
C VAL A 246 28.11 -44.46 -7.21
N LYS A 247 29.19 -45.22 -7.06
CA LYS A 247 29.80 -46.00 -8.15
C LYS A 247 29.26 -47.42 -8.05
N VAL A 248 28.59 -47.87 -9.10
CA VAL A 248 27.95 -49.18 -9.18
C VAL A 248 28.67 -50.04 -10.20
N PHE A 249 29.07 -51.26 -9.84
CA PHE A 249 29.52 -52.27 -10.78
C PHE A 249 28.32 -53.08 -11.27
N ASP A 250 28.02 -53.01 -12.56
CA ASP A 250 26.98 -53.79 -13.21
C ASP A 250 27.58 -55.08 -13.79
N LYS A 251 27.20 -56.22 -13.21
CA LYS A 251 27.68 -57.54 -13.63
C LYS A 251 27.03 -57.98 -14.94
N THR A 252 25.98 -57.30 -15.37
CA THR A 252 25.24 -57.60 -16.61
C THR A 252 26.08 -57.24 -17.84
N ASP A 253 26.81 -56.12 -17.78
CA ASP A 253 27.61 -55.59 -18.90
C ASP A 253 29.08 -55.29 -18.55
N ASP A 254 29.52 -55.67 -17.35
CA ASP A 254 30.90 -55.53 -16.85
C ASP A 254 31.40 -54.07 -16.84
N CYS A 255 30.50 -53.12 -16.58
CA CYS A 255 30.77 -51.68 -16.53
C CYS A 255 30.55 -51.09 -15.13
N TYR A 256 31.17 -49.92 -14.89
CA TYR A 256 30.92 -49.11 -13.70
C TYR A 256 30.11 -47.86 -14.03
N TYR A 257 29.08 -47.57 -13.23
CA TYR A 257 28.17 -46.45 -13.43
C TYR A 257 28.15 -45.51 -12.23
N TYR A 258 28.25 -44.21 -12.49
CA TYR A 258 28.07 -43.15 -11.49
C TYR A 258 26.66 -42.55 -11.59
N MET A 259 25.95 -42.46 -10.46
CA MET A 259 24.62 -41.86 -10.34
C MET A 259 24.33 -41.43 -8.89
N ALA A 260 23.29 -40.63 -8.67
CA ALA A 260 22.86 -40.28 -7.32
C ALA A 260 22.35 -41.52 -6.57
N LYS A 261 22.73 -41.63 -5.29
CA LYS A 261 22.44 -42.78 -4.43
C LYS A 261 20.94 -43.07 -4.31
N SER A 262 20.12 -42.03 -4.19
CA SER A 262 18.66 -42.15 -4.06
C SER A 262 17.98 -42.70 -5.32
N LEU A 263 18.61 -42.57 -6.49
CA LEU A 263 18.07 -43.01 -7.78
C LEU A 263 18.61 -44.38 -8.23
N CYS A 264 19.61 -44.91 -7.52
CA CYS A 264 20.28 -46.16 -7.85
C CYS A 264 19.32 -47.35 -7.99
N GLU A 265 18.45 -47.57 -7.01
CA GLU A 265 17.51 -48.71 -7.02
C GLU A 265 16.58 -48.67 -8.24
N LYS A 266 16.05 -47.48 -8.58
CA LYS A 266 15.15 -47.26 -9.72
C LYS A 266 15.87 -47.41 -11.07
N LEU A 267 17.12 -46.95 -11.17
CA LEU A 267 17.89 -47.04 -12.42
C LEU A 267 18.39 -48.46 -12.69
N MET A 268 18.77 -49.18 -11.64
CA MET A 268 19.37 -50.51 -11.71
C MET A 268 18.37 -51.66 -11.49
N GLU A 269 17.05 -51.39 -11.44
CA GLU A 269 15.98 -52.37 -11.15
C GLU A 269 16.07 -53.68 -11.96
N ASN A 270 16.59 -53.62 -13.19
CA ASN A 270 16.69 -54.75 -14.11
C ASN A 270 18.13 -55.27 -14.33
N HIS A 271 19.07 -54.90 -13.45
CA HIS A 271 20.50 -55.21 -13.57
C HIS A 271 20.98 -56.00 -12.34
N ASP A 272 21.93 -56.91 -12.50
CA ASP A 272 22.65 -57.53 -11.37
C ASP A 272 23.86 -56.66 -11.03
N TYR A 273 23.83 -55.98 -9.90
CA TYR A 273 24.82 -54.95 -9.58
C TYR A 273 25.34 -55.01 -8.14
N GLU A 274 26.46 -54.33 -7.92
CA GLU A 274 27.07 -54.13 -6.60
C GLU A 274 27.48 -52.65 -6.45
N VAL A 275 27.15 -52.04 -5.32
CA VAL A 275 27.64 -50.69 -4.99
C VAL A 275 29.08 -50.81 -4.50
N VAL A 276 30.01 -50.21 -5.24
CA VAL A 276 31.46 -50.32 -5.02
C VAL A 276 31.98 -49.17 -4.17
N GLU A 277 31.40 -47.98 -4.34
CA GLU A 277 31.84 -46.75 -3.69
C GLU A 277 30.67 -45.80 -3.48
N THR A 278 30.74 -44.98 -2.43
CA THR A 278 29.85 -43.83 -2.19
C THR A 278 30.71 -42.58 -2.08
N LEU A 279 30.32 -41.53 -2.78
CA LEU A 279 31.04 -40.25 -2.90
C LEU A 279 30.10 -39.10 -2.54
N LYS A 280 30.65 -37.98 -2.04
CA LYS A 280 29.89 -36.73 -2.02
C LYS A 280 29.94 -36.09 -3.41
N GLY A 281 28.90 -35.36 -3.82
CA GLY A 281 28.93 -34.62 -5.08
C GLY A 281 30.10 -33.62 -5.15
N ALA A 282 30.41 -32.97 -4.03
CA ALA A 282 31.59 -32.12 -3.88
C ALA A 282 32.92 -32.84 -4.21
N ASP A 283 33.02 -34.15 -3.94
CA ASP A 283 34.22 -34.94 -4.21
C ASP A 283 34.37 -35.30 -5.71
N MET A 284 33.31 -35.10 -6.50
CA MET A 284 33.31 -35.40 -7.95
C MET A 284 33.77 -34.22 -8.81
N GLU A 285 33.91 -33.02 -8.23
CA GLU A 285 34.29 -31.80 -8.94
C GLU A 285 35.60 -31.99 -9.74
N TYR A 286 35.64 -31.47 -10.96
CA TYR A 286 36.75 -31.58 -11.91
C TYR A 286 37.12 -32.99 -12.39
N MET A 287 36.37 -34.04 -12.04
CA MET A 287 36.54 -35.34 -12.71
C MET A 287 36.33 -35.20 -14.21
N LYS A 288 37.21 -35.80 -15.02
CA LYS A 288 37.20 -35.64 -16.49
C LYS A 288 36.45 -36.79 -17.17
N TYR A 289 35.78 -36.47 -18.28
CA TYR A 289 35.13 -37.45 -19.16
C TYR A 289 35.52 -37.23 -20.63
N GLU A 290 35.23 -38.20 -21.50
CA GLU A 290 35.45 -38.09 -22.95
C GLU A 290 34.26 -37.40 -23.63
N GLN A 291 34.53 -36.57 -24.64
CA GLN A 291 33.48 -35.92 -25.42
C GLN A 291 32.51 -36.96 -26.01
N LEU A 292 31.22 -36.79 -25.75
CA LEU A 292 30.20 -37.77 -26.16
C LEU A 292 30.05 -37.86 -27.69
N LEU A 293 29.97 -36.71 -28.36
CA LEU A 293 29.78 -36.60 -29.81
C LEU A 293 30.84 -35.66 -30.39
N PRO A 294 31.98 -36.18 -30.88
CA PRO A 294 33.12 -35.37 -31.32
C PRO A 294 32.93 -34.82 -32.75
N TYR A 295 31.82 -34.11 -32.96
CA TYR A 295 31.47 -33.50 -34.25
C TYR A 295 31.65 -31.99 -34.30
N VAL A 296 31.71 -31.35 -33.13
CA VAL A 296 32.02 -29.94 -32.97
C VAL A 296 33.37 -29.86 -32.27
N ASP A 297 34.25 -28.99 -32.77
CA ASP A 297 35.55 -28.75 -32.15
C ASP A 297 35.36 -27.97 -30.86
N VAL A 298 35.90 -28.49 -29.75
CA VAL A 298 35.74 -27.91 -28.42
C VAL A 298 37.09 -27.91 -27.75
N ASP A 299 37.47 -26.76 -27.20
CA ASP A 299 38.67 -26.68 -26.37
C ASP A 299 38.49 -27.51 -25.11
N SER A 300 39.17 -28.66 -25.06
CA SER A 300 39.07 -29.61 -23.97
C SER A 300 39.69 -29.12 -22.65
N ASP A 301 40.48 -28.05 -22.68
CA ASP A 301 40.96 -27.41 -21.44
C ASP A 301 39.85 -26.64 -20.72
N HIS A 302 38.80 -26.26 -21.45
CA HIS A 302 37.62 -25.55 -20.98
C HIS A 302 36.35 -26.41 -21.06
N ALA A 303 36.45 -27.74 -21.09
CA ALA A 303 35.30 -28.63 -21.21
C ALA A 303 35.55 -30.03 -20.63
N PHE A 304 34.50 -30.83 -20.64
CA PHE A 304 34.46 -32.25 -20.31
C PHE A 304 34.90 -32.57 -18.87
N ILE A 305 34.43 -31.74 -17.94
CA ILE A 305 34.62 -31.89 -16.49
C ILE A 305 33.28 -32.02 -15.76
N ILE A 306 33.32 -32.59 -14.55
CA ILE A 306 32.21 -32.51 -13.60
C ILE A 306 32.22 -31.13 -12.89
N THR A 307 31.06 -30.47 -12.83
CA THR A 307 30.85 -29.16 -12.19
C THR A 307 29.84 -29.25 -11.04
N LEU A 308 29.96 -28.35 -10.05
CA LEU A 308 29.01 -28.26 -8.93
C LEU A 308 27.86 -27.29 -9.23
N ALA A 309 26.64 -27.75 -8.96
CA ALA A 309 25.39 -27.10 -9.32
C ALA A 309 24.27 -27.38 -8.31
N ASP A 310 23.83 -26.35 -7.59
CA ASP A 310 22.87 -26.50 -6.48
C ASP A 310 21.44 -26.79 -6.97
N TYR A 311 21.13 -26.47 -8.24
CA TYR A 311 19.82 -26.75 -8.85
C TYR A 311 19.64 -28.23 -9.23
N VAL A 312 20.73 -29.02 -9.24
CA VAL A 312 20.64 -30.45 -9.56
C VAL A 312 19.91 -31.17 -8.44
N SER A 313 18.81 -31.84 -8.76
CA SER A 313 18.02 -32.64 -7.80
C SER A 313 18.23 -34.14 -8.03
N ALA A 314 17.81 -34.95 -7.06
CA ALA A 314 17.75 -36.41 -7.20
C ALA A 314 16.33 -36.95 -7.06
N GLU A 315 15.33 -36.16 -7.50
CA GLU A 315 13.92 -36.58 -7.59
C GLU A 315 13.68 -37.44 -8.85
N ASP A 316 14.28 -37.05 -9.99
CA ASP A 316 14.16 -37.72 -11.29
C ASP A 316 15.50 -37.74 -12.06
N GLY A 317 15.56 -38.52 -13.14
CA GLY A 317 16.77 -38.68 -13.95
C GLY A 317 17.82 -39.56 -13.28
N THR A 318 19.05 -39.05 -13.18
CA THR A 318 20.21 -39.76 -12.57
C THR A 318 20.90 -38.99 -11.46
N GLY A 319 20.48 -37.75 -11.20
CA GLY A 319 21.20 -36.79 -10.35
C GLY A 319 22.50 -36.26 -10.96
N ILE A 320 22.78 -36.57 -12.23
CA ILE A 320 23.86 -35.97 -13.02
C ILE A 320 23.22 -35.35 -14.27
N VAL A 321 23.42 -34.06 -14.48
CA VAL A 321 22.79 -33.28 -15.57
C VAL A 321 23.85 -32.98 -16.62
N HIS A 322 23.57 -33.20 -17.90
CA HIS A 322 24.46 -32.71 -18.96
C HIS A 322 24.25 -31.19 -19.11
N SER A 323 25.33 -30.44 -19.24
CA SER A 323 25.26 -28.99 -19.39
C SER A 323 25.66 -28.55 -20.80
N ALA A 324 24.82 -27.69 -21.40
CA ALA A 324 25.01 -27.08 -22.72
C ALA A 324 24.73 -25.56 -22.62
N PRO A 325 25.76 -24.74 -22.33
CA PRO A 325 25.63 -23.31 -22.00
C PRO A 325 24.84 -22.45 -23.00
N ALA A 326 24.79 -22.82 -24.28
CA ALA A 326 24.06 -22.05 -25.28
C ALA A 326 22.53 -22.24 -25.25
N PHE A 327 22.03 -23.25 -24.50
CA PHE A 327 20.63 -23.67 -24.57
C PHE A 327 19.93 -23.80 -23.19
N GLY A 328 20.62 -23.46 -22.10
CA GLY A 328 20.05 -23.45 -20.76
C GLY A 328 20.63 -22.29 -19.94
N GLU A 329 19.77 -21.54 -19.24
CA GLU A 329 20.22 -20.39 -18.43
C GLU A 329 21.11 -20.84 -17.27
N ASP A 330 20.71 -21.88 -16.54
CA ASP A 330 21.53 -22.39 -15.43
C ASP A 330 22.85 -23.00 -15.93
N ASP A 331 22.83 -23.68 -17.08
CA ASP A 331 24.04 -24.17 -17.76
C ASP A 331 24.96 -23.03 -18.19
N TYR A 332 24.40 -21.91 -18.66
CA TYR A 332 25.17 -20.72 -19.03
C TYR A 332 25.88 -20.12 -17.81
N GLN A 333 25.18 -20.01 -16.68
CA GLN A 333 25.76 -19.50 -15.43
C GLN A 333 26.88 -20.40 -14.90
N ILE A 334 26.72 -21.74 -14.98
CA ILE A 334 27.81 -22.68 -14.69
C ILE A 334 28.96 -22.49 -15.66
N GLY A 335 28.67 -22.36 -16.96
CA GLY A 335 29.67 -22.11 -17.98
C GLY A 335 30.52 -20.88 -17.67
N ARG A 336 29.89 -19.80 -17.21
CA ARG A 336 30.58 -18.60 -16.75
C ARG A 336 31.42 -18.84 -15.49
N LYS A 337 30.88 -19.55 -14.50
CA LYS A 337 31.56 -19.82 -13.23
C LYS A 337 32.84 -20.64 -13.40
N TYR A 338 32.83 -21.63 -14.29
CA TYR A 338 33.96 -22.55 -14.52
C TYR A 338 34.78 -22.22 -15.77
N ASP A 339 34.48 -21.12 -16.46
CA ASP A 339 35.13 -20.73 -17.72
C ASP A 339 35.05 -21.85 -18.79
N LEU A 340 33.83 -22.37 -19.00
CA LEU A 340 33.57 -23.44 -19.95
C LEU A 340 33.43 -22.93 -21.39
N ALA A 341 33.78 -23.78 -22.34
CA ALA A 341 33.57 -23.54 -23.76
C ALA A 341 32.09 -23.27 -24.09
N PHE A 342 31.83 -22.29 -24.95
CA PHE A 342 30.49 -21.92 -25.39
C PHE A 342 30.22 -22.45 -26.80
N ILE A 343 29.35 -23.45 -26.91
CA ILE A 343 29.10 -24.20 -28.16
C ILE A 343 27.64 -24.03 -28.60
N GLN A 344 27.41 -23.45 -29.78
CA GLN A 344 26.07 -23.17 -30.33
C GLN A 344 25.95 -23.57 -31.81
N PRO A 345 25.90 -24.88 -32.14
CA PRO A 345 25.86 -25.38 -33.51
C PRO A 345 24.44 -25.34 -34.10
N VAL A 346 23.65 -24.32 -33.76
CA VAL A 346 22.25 -24.18 -34.17
C VAL A 346 22.01 -22.73 -34.61
N ASP A 347 21.48 -22.52 -35.81
CA ASP A 347 21.18 -21.19 -36.33
C ASP A 347 19.86 -20.60 -35.80
N LEU A 348 19.55 -19.37 -36.20
CA LEU A 348 18.33 -18.66 -35.82
C LEU A 348 17.05 -19.26 -36.43
N ASP A 349 17.16 -20.15 -37.42
CA ASP A 349 16.03 -20.90 -37.97
C ASP A 349 15.84 -22.24 -37.25
N GLY A 350 16.65 -22.52 -36.23
CA GLY A 350 16.59 -23.75 -35.43
C GLY A 350 17.16 -24.97 -36.15
N ASN A 351 18.02 -24.78 -37.14
CA ASN A 351 18.69 -25.87 -37.84
C ASN A 351 20.12 -26.05 -37.36
N PHE A 352 20.62 -27.28 -37.39
CA PHE A 352 22.02 -27.54 -37.09
C PHE A 352 22.94 -26.90 -38.14
N THR A 353 23.97 -26.18 -37.69
CA THR A 353 25.00 -25.58 -38.56
C THR A 353 26.20 -26.51 -38.78
N GLU A 354 26.38 -27.45 -37.86
CA GLU A 354 27.43 -28.47 -37.82
C GLU A 354 26.82 -29.83 -37.50
N THR A 355 27.63 -30.88 -37.23
CA THR A 355 27.20 -32.28 -36.99
C THR A 355 26.71 -33.05 -38.24
N PRO A 356 26.53 -34.39 -38.16
CA PRO A 356 25.91 -35.19 -39.23
C PRO A 356 24.49 -34.75 -39.63
N TRP A 357 23.80 -33.99 -38.78
CA TRP A 357 22.43 -33.50 -38.98
C TRP A 357 22.37 -32.07 -39.52
N LYS A 358 23.49 -31.54 -40.03
CA LYS A 358 23.58 -30.19 -40.59
C LYS A 358 22.44 -29.88 -41.57
N GLY A 359 21.77 -28.75 -41.35
CA GLY A 359 20.64 -28.27 -42.13
C GLY A 359 19.28 -28.89 -41.75
N GLN A 360 19.25 -29.83 -40.79
CA GLN A 360 18.00 -30.37 -40.25
C GLN A 360 17.54 -29.57 -39.03
N PHE A 361 16.23 -29.46 -38.86
CA PHE A 361 15.60 -28.83 -37.70
C PHE A 361 15.84 -29.67 -36.44
N ILE A 362 16.26 -29.02 -35.35
CA ILE A 362 16.74 -29.71 -34.14
C ILE A 362 15.74 -30.70 -33.54
N PHE A 363 14.44 -30.40 -33.51
CA PHE A 363 13.46 -31.30 -32.90
C PHE A 363 13.24 -32.56 -33.73
N ASP A 364 13.35 -32.45 -35.06
CA ASP A 364 13.18 -33.56 -36.00
C ASP A 364 14.40 -34.51 -35.96
N SER A 365 15.56 -34.01 -35.56
CA SER A 365 16.80 -34.80 -35.45
C SER A 365 16.85 -35.77 -34.26
N ASN A 366 15.95 -35.63 -33.28
CA ASN A 366 16.05 -36.38 -32.02
C ASN A 366 16.01 -37.91 -32.23
N GLU A 367 15.24 -38.40 -33.20
CA GLU A 367 15.22 -39.84 -33.53
C GLU A 367 16.54 -40.30 -34.14
N ASP A 368 17.13 -39.51 -35.04
CA ASP A 368 18.40 -39.83 -35.68
C ASP A 368 19.55 -39.83 -34.67
N ILE A 369 19.58 -38.85 -33.76
CA ILE A 369 20.56 -38.76 -32.67
C ILE A 369 20.46 -39.97 -31.74
N TRP A 370 19.23 -40.33 -31.36
CA TRP A 370 18.98 -41.52 -30.56
C TRP A 370 19.52 -42.79 -31.23
N HIS A 371 19.14 -43.04 -32.50
CA HIS A 371 19.59 -44.21 -33.23
C HIS A 371 21.11 -44.27 -33.36
N HIS A 372 21.74 -43.11 -33.58
CA HIS A 372 23.18 -42.99 -33.64
C HIS A 372 23.84 -43.39 -32.30
N LEU A 373 23.38 -42.84 -31.17
CA LEU A 373 23.93 -43.16 -29.84
C LEU A 373 23.74 -44.63 -29.45
N VAL A 374 22.65 -45.27 -29.86
CA VAL A 374 22.44 -46.73 -29.67
C VAL A 374 23.46 -47.54 -30.46
N ASN A 375 23.68 -47.20 -31.74
CA ASN A 375 24.62 -47.91 -32.60
C ASN A 375 26.06 -47.82 -32.07
N GLU A 376 26.40 -46.72 -31.38
CA GLU A 376 27.69 -46.54 -30.71
C GLU A 376 27.74 -47.12 -29.28
N GLY A 377 26.65 -47.75 -28.81
CA GLY A 377 26.59 -48.35 -27.48
C GLY A 377 26.65 -47.34 -26.33
N LYS A 378 26.31 -46.05 -26.58
CA LYS A 378 26.39 -44.95 -25.61
C LYS A 378 25.12 -44.72 -24.80
N VAL A 379 24.07 -45.49 -25.06
CA VAL A 379 22.80 -45.41 -24.35
C VAL A 379 22.77 -46.41 -23.20
N PHE A 380 22.34 -45.96 -22.03
CA PHE A 380 21.97 -46.84 -20.91
C PHE A 380 20.47 -47.19 -20.93
N LYS A 381 19.60 -46.18 -21.08
CA LYS A 381 18.14 -46.37 -21.06
C LYS A 381 17.43 -45.36 -21.95
N LYS A 382 16.37 -45.80 -22.65
CA LYS A 382 15.41 -44.94 -23.34
C LYS A 382 14.04 -45.05 -22.71
N GLN A 383 13.38 -43.90 -22.57
CA GLN A 383 11.99 -43.82 -22.15
C GLN A 383 11.27 -42.76 -22.97
N THR A 384 9.97 -42.95 -23.19
CA THR A 384 9.10 -41.88 -23.69
C THR A 384 8.31 -41.36 -22.51
N ILE A 385 8.40 -40.06 -22.25
CA ILE A 385 7.62 -39.39 -21.20
C ILE A 385 6.70 -38.37 -21.84
N GLU A 386 5.63 -38.03 -21.12
CA GLU A 386 4.75 -36.93 -21.50
C GLU A 386 4.92 -35.82 -20.46
N HIS A 387 5.32 -34.63 -20.89
CA HIS A 387 5.52 -33.48 -20.01
C HIS A 387 5.05 -32.18 -20.67
N ASN A 388 4.88 -31.15 -19.86
CA ASN A 388 4.41 -29.86 -20.35
C ASN A 388 5.58 -29.08 -20.96
N TYR A 389 5.55 -28.83 -22.27
CA TYR A 389 6.63 -28.15 -22.99
C TYR A 389 6.15 -26.83 -23.62
N PRO A 390 6.94 -25.75 -23.56
CA PRO A 390 6.53 -24.45 -24.08
C PRO A 390 6.55 -24.40 -25.61
N HIS A 391 5.44 -23.98 -26.21
CA HIS A 391 5.31 -23.70 -27.65
C HIS A 391 5.05 -22.23 -27.92
N CYS A 392 5.36 -21.77 -29.12
CA CYS A 392 5.02 -20.44 -29.55
C CYS A 392 3.50 -20.26 -29.52
N TRP A 393 3.02 -19.28 -28.75
CA TRP A 393 1.59 -19.02 -28.62
C TRP A 393 0.91 -18.71 -29.97
N ARG A 394 1.66 -18.15 -30.93
CA ARG A 394 1.21 -17.79 -32.29
C ARG A 394 1.19 -18.99 -33.24
N CYS A 395 2.36 -19.57 -33.51
CA CYS A 395 2.53 -20.56 -34.59
C CYS A 395 2.53 -22.02 -34.11
N LYS A 396 2.47 -22.24 -32.79
CA LYS A 396 2.48 -23.55 -32.13
C LYS A 396 3.74 -24.38 -32.38
N THR A 397 4.84 -23.77 -32.85
CA THR A 397 6.16 -24.43 -32.94
C THR A 397 6.79 -24.56 -31.54
N PRO A 398 7.42 -25.69 -31.19
CA PRO A 398 8.13 -25.84 -29.92
C PRO A 398 9.20 -24.76 -29.75
N LEU A 399 9.31 -24.20 -28.54
CA LEU A 399 10.31 -23.16 -28.26
C LEU A 399 11.67 -23.76 -27.93
N VAL A 400 12.70 -23.00 -28.26
CA VAL A 400 14.10 -23.30 -27.99
C VAL A 400 14.59 -22.27 -26.98
N TYR A 401 15.15 -22.70 -25.88
CA TYR A 401 15.97 -21.78 -25.07
C TYR A 401 17.26 -21.54 -25.84
N TYR A 402 17.48 -20.30 -26.24
CA TYR A 402 18.54 -19.95 -27.18
C TYR A 402 19.30 -18.75 -26.64
N ALA A 403 20.62 -18.89 -26.55
CA ALA A 403 21.52 -17.82 -26.17
C ALA A 403 21.63 -16.78 -27.28
N LYS A 404 21.41 -15.51 -26.95
CA LYS A 404 21.71 -14.36 -27.82
C LYS A 404 22.67 -13.41 -27.13
N PRO A 405 23.57 -12.72 -27.87
CA PRO A 405 24.42 -11.69 -27.30
C PRO A 405 23.59 -10.66 -26.53
N SER A 406 24.06 -10.28 -25.35
CA SER A 406 23.46 -9.22 -24.54
C SER A 406 24.52 -8.58 -23.66
N TRP A 407 24.33 -7.31 -23.34
CA TRP A 407 25.21 -6.58 -22.44
C TRP A 407 24.67 -6.65 -21.02
N TYR A 408 25.57 -6.84 -20.07
CA TYR A 408 25.27 -6.98 -18.65
C TYR A 408 26.04 -5.96 -17.83
N ILE A 409 25.43 -5.51 -16.74
CA ILE A 409 26.12 -4.89 -15.60
C ILE A 409 26.32 -5.99 -14.55
N GLU A 410 27.55 -6.21 -14.11
CA GLU A 410 27.94 -7.26 -13.14
C GLU A 410 27.51 -6.92 -11.71
N MET A 411 26.20 -6.87 -11.48
CA MET A 411 25.59 -6.49 -10.21
C MET A 411 25.90 -7.44 -9.06
N SER A 412 26.21 -8.71 -9.36
CA SER A 412 26.59 -9.71 -8.36
C SER A 412 27.78 -9.27 -7.49
N LYS A 413 28.75 -8.53 -8.06
CA LYS A 413 29.88 -7.94 -7.33
C LYS A 413 29.49 -6.90 -6.28
N PHE A 414 28.27 -6.36 -6.36
CA PHE A 414 27.77 -5.29 -5.49
C PHE A 414 26.72 -5.77 -4.49
N SER A 415 26.45 -7.09 -4.40
CA SER A 415 25.48 -7.65 -3.45
C SER A 415 25.71 -7.15 -2.02
N ASP A 416 26.91 -7.37 -1.46
CA ASP A 416 27.25 -6.95 -0.09
C ASP A 416 27.10 -5.43 0.13
N ALA A 417 27.51 -4.62 -0.87
CA ALA A 417 27.40 -3.17 -0.79
C ALA A 417 25.94 -2.70 -0.81
N MET A 418 25.09 -3.31 -1.65
CA MET A 418 23.66 -3.02 -1.68
C MET A 418 22.96 -3.46 -0.39
N VAL A 419 23.31 -4.63 0.16
CA VAL A 419 22.78 -5.10 1.45
C VAL A 419 23.15 -4.12 2.56
N LYS A 420 24.41 -3.67 2.60
CA LYS A 420 24.85 -2.65 3.57
C LYS A 420 24.06 -1.35 3.41
N ASN A 421 23.91 -0.85 2.19
CA ASN A 421 23.15 0.37 1.90
C ASN A 421 21.68 0.23 2.29
N ASN A 422 21.06 -0.92 2.00
CA ASN A 422 19.67 -1.21 2.38
C ASN A 422 19.45 -1.18 3.90
N ASN A 423 20.43 -1.64 4.68
CA ASN A 423 20.34 -1.63 6.15
C ASN A 423 20.39 -0.22 6.75
N GLU A 424 20.74 0.81 5.97
CA GLU A 424 20.70 2.22 6.39
C GLU A 424 19.34 2.89 6.06
N VAL A 425 18.43 2.18 5.37
CA VAL A 425 17.13 2.69 4.92
C VAL A 425 16.02 2.32 5.91
N ASN A 426 15.16 3.28 6.24
CA ASN A 426 13.95 3.03 7.01
C ASN A 426 12.82 2.58 6.08
N TRP A 427 12.43 1.31 6.17
CA TRP A 427 11.35 0.74 5.37
C TRP A 427 10.03 0.70 6.16
N PHE A 428 8.94 1.07 5.49
CA PHE A 428 7.59 1.03 6.04
C PHE A 428 6.71 0.16 5.12
N PRO A 429 6.44 -1.10 5.51
CA PRO A 429 6.81 -1.75 6.77
C PRO A 429 8.22 -2.37 6.70
N GLU A 430 8.89 -2.48 7.84
CA GLU A 430 10.28 -2.94 7.97
C GLU A 430 10.52 -4.31 7.30
N THR A 431 9.56 -5.23 7.46
CA THR A 431 9.63 -6.58 6.88
C THR A 431 9.79 -6.62 5.36
N ILE A 432 9.38 -5.59 4.63
CA ILE A 432 9.59 -5.51 3.17
C ILE A 432 11.07 -5.25 2.87
N GLY A 433 11.70 -4.34 3.61
CA GLY A 433 13.13 -4.04 3.49
C GLY A 433 14.00 -5.22 3.85
N GLU A 434 13.69 -5.90 4.96
CA GLU A 434 14.45 -7.06 5.44
C GLU A 434 14.29 -8.29 4.54
N LYS A 435 13.04 -8.68 4.23
CA LYS A 435 12.77 -9.96 3.57
C LYS A 435 12.64 -9.82 2.07
N ARG A 436 11.63 -9.06 1.60
CA ARG A 436 11.30 -9.04 0.17
C ARG A 436 12.41 -8.38 -0.64
N PHE A 437 12.88 -7.21 -0.20
CA PHE A 437 13.94 -6.48 -0.88
C PHE A 437 15.32 -7.03 -0.49
N GLY A 438 15.61 -7.15 0.80
CA GLY A 438 16.87 -7.66 1.36
C GLY A 438 17.31 -9.02 0.81
N ASN A 439 16.47 -10.07 0.93
CA ASN A 439 16.83 -11.40 0.41
C ASN A 439 17.10 -11.42 -1.10
N TRP A 440 16.54 -10.47 -1.84
CA TRP A 440 16.67 -10.41 -3.29
C TRP A 440 17.94 -9.70 -3.74
N ILE A 441 18.33 -8.61 -3.06
CA ILE A 441 19.62 -7.96 -3.33
C ILE A 441 20.80 -8.82 -2.85
N GLU A 442 20.61 -9.62 -1.78
CA GLU A 442 21.60 -10.59 -1.31
C GLU A 442 21.95 -11.64 -2.38
N ASN A 443 20.94 -12.05 -3.17
CA ASN A 443 21.06 -13.03 -4.24
C ASN A 443 20.92 -12.38 -5.62
N VAL A 444 21.35 -11.12 -5.77
CA VAL A 444 21.21 -10.38 -7.01
C VAL A 444 21.99 -11.06 -8.14
N LYS A 445 21.36 -11.12 -9.32
CA LYS A 445 22.00 -11.59 -10.56
C LYS A 445 22.48 -10.40 -11.38
N ASP A 446 23.44 -10.63 -12.26
CA ASP A 446 23.90 -9.60 -13.18
C ASP A 446 22.75 -9.06 -14.04
N TRP A 447 22.72 -7.74 -14.20
CA TRP A 447 21.61 -7.06 -14.83
C TRP A 447 21.83 -6.98 -16.33
N ALA A 448 21.07 -7.78 -17.10
CA ALA A 448 21.00 -7.64 -18.55
C ALA A 448 20.48 -6.25 -18.92
N ILE A 449 21.36 -5.35 -19.33
CA ILE A 449 21.05 -3.94 -19.59
C ILE A 449 20.61 -3.71 -21.04
N SER A 450 21.08 -4.51 -22.00
CA SER A 450 20.70 -4.32 -23.41
C SER A 450 19.30 -4.86 -23.74
N ARG A 451 18.61 -4.18 -24.65
CA ARG A 451 17.30 -4.55 -25.19
C ARG A 451 17.35 -4.36 -26.71
N SER A 452 17.08 -5.42 -27.46
CA SER A 452 16.98 -5.34 -28.92
C SER A 452 15.61 -4.79 -29.34
N ARG A 453 15.39 -3.49 -29.10
CA ARG A 453 14.18 -2.69 -29.36
C ARG A 453 14.55 -1.34 -30.00
N TYR A 454 13.58 -0.50 -30.34
CA TYR A 454 13.78 0.67 -31.20
C TYR A 454 13.65 2.01 -30.46
N TRP A 455 12.70 2.11 -29.52
CA TRP A 455 12.40 3.31 -28.74
C TRP A 455 12.89 3.19 -27.29
N GLY A 456 13.96 3.91 -26.99
CA GLY A 456 14.60 3.96 -25.68
C GLY A 456 15.97 4.62 -25.80
N THR A 457 16.63 4.84 -24.66
CA THR A 457 18.01 5.33 -24.66
C THR A 457 18.92 4.33 -25.39
N PRO A 458 19.63 4.75 -26.45
CA PRO A 458 20.56 3.86 -27.13
C PRO A 458 21.73 3.47 -26.22
N LEU A 459 22.11 2.19 -26.24
CA LEU A 459 23.31 1.73 -25.54
C LEU A 459 24.56 2.35 -26.19
N ASN A 460 25.36 3.04 -25.39
CA ASN A 460 26.44 3.92 -25.84
C ASN A 460 27.77 3.18 -26.11
N ILE A 461 27.71 1.97 -26.65
CA ILE A 461 28.88 1.14 -26.96
C ILE A 461 29.09 1.10 -28.47
N TRP A 462 30.30 1.45 -28.91
CA TRP A 462 30.77 1.28 -30.28
C TRP A 462 31.70 0.07 -30.36
N LYS A 463 31.53 -0.74 -31.41
CA LYS A 463 32.33 -1.93 -31.71
C LYS A 463 33.01 -1.77 -33.06
N CYS A 464 34.29 -2.13 -33.13
CA CYS A 464 35.08 -2.03 -34.35
C CYS A 464 34.81 -3.21 -35.28
N ASP A 465 34.55 -2.93 -36.55
CA ASP A 465 34.25 -3.97 -37.56
C ASP A 465 35.47 -4.88 -37.86
N ASP A 466 36.70 -4.37 -37.66
CA ASP A 466 37.93 -5.05 -38.08
C ASP A 466 38.62 -5.86 -36.97
N CYS A 467 38.44 -5.48 -35.70
CA CYS A 467 39.21 -6.05 -34.58
C CYS A 467 38.40 -6.31 -33.30
N ASP A 468 37.08 -6.17 -33.36
CA ASP A 468 36.14 -6.36 -32.24
C ASP A 468 36.40 -5.49 -30.99
N HIS A 469 37.34 -4.53 -31.04
CA HIS A 469 37.56 -3.59 -29.96
C HIS A 469 36.28 -2.80 -29.67
N THR A 470 35.93 -2.70 -28.39
CA THR A 470 34.74 -1.97 -27.93
C THR A 470 35.12 -0.76 -27.10
N ARG A 471 34.35 0.33 -27.22
CA ARG A 471 34.47 1.51 -26.37
C ARG A 471 33.11 2.14 -26.11
N THR A 472 33.01 2.90 -25.03
CA THR A 472 31.86 3.75 -24.73
C THR A 472 32.09 5.21 -25.17
N VAL A 473 30.99 5.96 -25.26
CA VAL A 473 30.97 7.43 -25.41
C VAL A 473 30.12 8.02 -24.29
N GLY A 474 30.71 8.88 -23.46
CA GLY A 474 30.09 9.36 -22.22
C GLY A 474 29.39 10.72 -22.33
N SER A 475 29.50 11.44 -23.45
CA SER A 475 28.80 12.72 -23.68
C SER A 475 28.59 13.01 -25.16
N ARG A 476 27.65 13.91 -25.48
CA ARG A 476 27.41 14.43 -26.84
C ARG A 476 28.63 15.18 -27.37
N LYS A 477 29.30 15.93 -26.50
CA LYS A 477 30.57 16.58 -26.83
C LYS A 477 31.65 15.57 -27.22
N GLU A 478 31.82 14.51 -26.43
CA GLU A 478 32.75 13.44 -26.77
C GLU A 478 32.37 12.76 -28.10
N LEU A 479 31.07 12.51 -28.34
CA LEU A 479 30.58 11.95 -29.60
C LEU A 479 30.97 12.82 -30.80
N ALA A 480 30.73 14.13 -30.73
CA ALA A 480 31.05 15.08 -31.79
C ALA A 480 32.57 15.19 -32.06
N GLU A 481 33.41 15.08 -31.02
CA GLU A 481 34.87 15.09 -31.17
C GLU A 481 35.42 13.82 -31.84
N LEU A 482 34.71 12.69 -31.73
CA LEU A 482 35.15 11.37 -32.22
C LEU A 482 34.52 10.95 -33.54
N ALA A 483 33.39 11.55 -33.91
CA ALA A 483 32.64 11.23 -35.09
C ALA A 483 33.47 11.43 -36.37
N ILE A 484 33.27 10.54 -37.33
CA ILE A 484 33.81 10.68 -38.69
C ILE A 484 32.95 11.67 -39.47
N GLU A 485 31.64 11.65 -39.22
CA GLU A 485 30.65 12.55 -39.77
C GLU A 485 30.70 13.95 -39.10
N ASP A 486 30.30 14.98 -39.84
CA ASP A 486 30.23 16.36 -39.32
C ASP A 486 28.93 16.53 -38.51
N ILE A 487 29.03 16.35 -37.19
CA ILE A 487 27.93 16.48 -36.22
C ILE A 487 28.31 17.47 -35.11
N ASP A 488 27.30 17.97 -34.39
CA ASP A 488 27.48 18.81 -33.21
C ASP A 488 26.69 18.28 -31.99
N GLU A 489 26.78 18.98 -30.87
CA GLU A 489 26.13 18.60 -29.60
C GLU A 489 24.58 18.66 -29.64
N ASN A 490 23.97 19.19 -30.72
CA ASN A 490 22.52 19.22 -30.91
C ASN A 490 21.96 17.96 -31.57
N ILE A 491 22.80 16.94 -31.81
CA ILE A 491 22.38 15.66 -32.38
C ILE A 491 21.22 15.03 -31.58
N GLU A 492 20.23 14.49 -32.29
CA GLU A 492 19.20 13.64 -31.70
C GLU A 492 19.84 12.29 -31.35
N LEU A 493 19.85 11.94 -30.05
CA LEU A 493 20.53 10.73 -29.60
C LEU A 493 19.72 9.47 -29.89
N HIS A 494 18.42 9.57 -30.14
CA HIS A 494 17.60 8.38 -30.39
C HIS A 494 17.97 7.66 -31.69
N ARG A 495 17.61 6.38 -31.75
CA ARG A 495 17.62 5.63 -33.01
C ARG A 495 16.61 6.25 -34.01
N PRO A 496 16.90 6.25 -35.32
CA PRO A 496 18.13 5.77 -35.96
C PRO A 496 19.22 6.85 -36.09
N TYR A 497 19.04 8.07 -35.57
CA TYR A 497 19.95 9.19 -35.80
C TYR A 497 21.37 8.89 -35.32
N VAL A 498 21.52 8.42 -34.07
CA VAL A 498 22.81 8.01 -33.51
C VAL A 498 23.40 6.76 -34.19
N ASP A 499 22.56 5.91 -34.78
CA ASP A 499 23.01 4.68 -35.45
C ASP A 499 23.84 5.01 -36.71
N ASN A 500 23.67 6.22 -37.26
CA ASN A 500 24.41 6.71 -38.42
C ASN A 500 25.74 7.41 -38.06
N VAL A 501 26.13 7.45 -36.78
CA VAL A 501 27.38 8.07 -36.33
C VAL A 501 28.46 7.02 -36.15
N SER A 502 29.50 7.13 -36.96
CA SER A 502 30.65 6.24 -36.96
C SER A 502 31.83 6.90 -36.27
N ILE A 503 32.63 6.13 -35.53
CA ILE A 503 33.86 6.66 -34.89
C ILE A 503 35.09 5.87 -35.35
N LYS A 504 36.26 6.51 -35.29
CA LYS A 504 37.52 5.85 -35.65
C LYS A 504 38.05 4.99 -34.51
N CYS A 505 38.39 3.73 -34.80
CA CYS A 505 38.98 2.81 -33.84
C CYS A 505 40.39 3.26 -33.42
N GLU A 506 40.58 3.39 -32.11
CA GLU A 506 41.89 3.76 -31.52
C GLU A 506 42.93 2.64 -31.59
N LYS A 507 42.53 1.38 -31.79
CA LYS A 507 43.43 0.21 -31.83
C LYS A 507 43.96 -0.08 -33.23
N CYS A 508 43.07 -0.20 -34.22
CA CYS A 508 43.43 -0.59 -35.58
C CYS A 508 43.26 0.54 -36.61
N GLY A 509 42.60 1.65 -36.24
CA GLY A 509 42.28 2.76 -37.16
C GLY A 509 41.08 2.52 -38.07
N GLY A 510 40.43 1.35 -37.99
CA GLY A 510 39.20 1.00 -38.70
C GLY A 510 37.97 1.77 -38.23
N THR A 511 36.82 1.50 -38.82
CA THR A 511 35.55 2.14 -38.45
C THR A 511 34.90 1.35 -37.30
N MET A 512 34.24 2.08 -36.39
CA MET A 512 33.41 1.51 -35.34
C MET A 512 31.98 2.00 -35.48
N HIS A 513 31.03 1.10 -35.29
CA HIS A 513 29.59 1.38 -35.28
C HIS A 513 29.01 1.13 -33.89
N ARG A 514 27.97 1.89 -33.54
CA ARG A 514 27.22 1.65 -32.31
C ARG A 514 26.56 0.27 -32.36
N VAL A 515 26.55 -0.45 -31.26
CA VAL A 515 25.72 -1.66 -31.13
C VAL A 515 24.24 -1.28 -31.30
N PRO A 516 23.38 -2.11 -31.92
CA PRO A 516 22.03 -1.68 -32.27
C PRO A 516 21.07 -1.60 -31.08
N ASP A 517 21.42 -2.15 -29.93
CA ASP A 517 20.54 -2.25 -28.76
C ASP A 517 20.24 -0.88 -28.11
N VAL A 518 19.07 -0.78 -27.49
CA VAL A 518 18.74 0.28 -26.51
C VAL A 518 18.92 -0.29 -25.10
N ILE A 519 18.88 0.55 -24.07
CA ILE A 519 19.01 0.09 -22.67
C ILE A 519 17.66 -0.30 -22.07
N ASP A 520 17.70 -0.96 -20.92
CA ASP A 520 16.53 -1.30 -20.11
C ASP A 520 15.92 -0.05 -19.48
N VAL A 521 14.61 0.13 -19.60
CA VAL A 521 13.87 1.31 -19.08
C VAL A 521 13.97 1.48 -17.55
N TRP A 522 14.28 0.40 -16.83
CA TRP A 522 14.57 0.49 -15.40
C TRP A 522 15.86 1.26 -15.10
N PHE A 523 16.80 1.31 -16.04
CA PHE A 523 17.97 2.16 -15.94
C PHE A 523 17.57 3.62 -16.09
N ASP A 524 16.69 3.95 -17.05
CA ASP A 524 16.21 5.32 -17.24
C ASP A 524 15.56 5.88 -15.96
N SER A 525 14.60 5.13 -15.44
CA SER A 525 13.92 5.51 -14.20
C SER A 525 14.85 5.49 -12.97
N GLY A 526 15.83 4.57 -12.91
CA GLY A 526 16.79 4.50 -11.80
C GLY A 526 17.89 5.57 -11.84
N ALA A 527 18.18 6.13 -13.02
CA ALA A 527 19.14 7.22 -13.21
C ALA A 527 18.57 8.60 -12.81
N MET A 528 17.26 8.68 -12.56
CA MET A 528 16.51 9.89 -12.21
C MET A 528 17.18 10.81 -11.16
N PRO A 529 17.79 10.32 -10.06
CA PRO A 529 18.47 11.19 -9.10
C PRO A 529 19.58 12.05 -9.72
N PHE A 530 20.24 11.53 -10.75
CA PHE A 530 21.34 12.19 -11.46
C PHE A 530 20.82 12.93 -12.70
N ALA A 531 20.04 12.21 -13.52
CA ALA A 531 19.66 12.66 -14.85
C ALA A 531 18.67 13.83 -14.84
N GLN A 532 17.81 13.95 -13.81
CA GLN A 532 16.92 15.12 -13.67
C GLN A 532 17.68 16.45 -13.49
N LEU A 533 18.95 16.38 -13.09
CA LEU A 533 19.83 17.53 -12.88
C LEU A 533 20.86 17.69 -14.00
N HIS A 534 20.83 16.83 -15.02
CA HIS A 534 21.87 16.74 -16.06
C HIS A 534 23.28 16.53 -15.46
N TYR A 535 23.36 15.79 -14.36
CA TYR A 535 24.62 15.49 -13.69
C TYR A 535 25.51 14.59 -14.57
N PRO A 536 26.83 14.82 -14.65
CA PRO A 536 27.62 15.83 -13.95
C PRO A 536 27.85 17.11 -14.76
N PHE A 537 27.20 17.26 -15.91
CA PHE A 537 27.42 18.35 -16.87
C PHE A 537 26.92 19.67 -16.31
N GLU A 538 25.76 19.65 -15.67
CA GLU A 538 25.15 20.79 -15.00
C GLU A 538 24.75 20.46 -13.57
N ASN A 539 24.40 21.49 -12.79
CA ASN A 539 23.77 21.39 -11.46
C ASN A 539 24.50 20.48 -10.44
N LYS A 540 25.80 20.27 -10.60
CA LYS A 540 26.60 19.42 -9.73
C LYS A 540 26.55 19.86 -8.26
N ASP A 541 26.60 21.16 -8.01
CA ASP A 541 26.50 21.72 -6.65
C ASP A 541 25.10 21.52 -6.05
N LEU A 542 24.06 21.41 -6.88
CA LEU A 542 22.69 21.11 -6.43
C LEU A 542 22.52 19.62 -6.13
N PHE A 543 23.22 18.73 -6.83
CA PHE A 543 23.13 17.28 -6.62
C PHE A 543 23.43 16.90 -5.16
N GLU A 544 24.44 17.49 -4.54
CA GLU A 544 24.78 17.21 -3.13
C GLU A 544 23.65 17.59 -2.16
N ASN A 545 22.83 18.59 -2.51
CA ASN A 545 21.66 18.96 -1.73
C ASN A 545 20.46 18.06 -2.05
N TYR A 546 20.30 17.62 -3.30
CA TYR A 546 19.19 16.78 -3.76
C TYR A 546 19.34 15.29 -3.47
N TYR A 547 20.50 14.84 -2.99
CA TYR A 547 20.80 13.44 -2.75
C TYR A 547 21.40 13.19 -1.35
N PRO A 548 21.02 12.11 -0.64
CA PRO A 548 19.95 11.16 -0.99
C PRO A 548 18.56 11.73 -0.66
N ALA A 549 17.52 11.21 -1.31
CA ALA A 549 16.14 11.61 -1.01
C ALA A 549 15.76 11.30 0.44
N ASP A 550 14.98 12.18 1.05
CA ASP A 550 14.44 11.95 2.40
C ASP A 550 13.27 10.96 2.37
N PHE A 551 12.50 10.91 1.27
CA PHE A 551 11.33 10.05 1.17
C PHE A 551 11.01 9.63 -0.27
N ILE A 552 10.60 8.36 -0.42
CA ILE A 552 9.94 7.85 -1.63
C ILE A 552 8.74 6.95 -1.24
N CYS A 553 7.74 6.86 -2.13
CA CYS A 553 6.57 6.02 -1.91
C CYS A 553 6.00 5.48 -3.21
N GLU A 554 6.04 4.16 -3.39
CA GLU A 554 5.47 3.45 -4.53
C GLU A 554 4.96 2.06 -4.13
N GLY A 555 4.34 1.36 -5.09
CA GLY A 555 3.77 0.04 -4.91
C GLY A 555 4.80 -1.06 -4.57
N ILE A 556 4.33 -2.13 -3.93
CA ILE A 556 5.14 -3.31 -3.55
C ILE A 556 5.86 -3.98 -4.74
N ASP A 557 5.34 -3.84 -5.95
CA ASP A 557 5.98 -4.28 -7.20
C ASP A 557 7.31 -3.57 -7.48
N GLN A 558 7.50 -2.35 -6.98
CA GLN A 558 8.73 -1.58 -7.17
C GLN A 558 9.93 -2.13 -6.40
N THR A 559 9.73 -3.08 -5.49
CA THR A 559 10.81 -3.89 -4.88
C THR A 559 11.62 -4.71 -5.90
N ARG A 560 11.14 -4.83 -7.13
CA ARG A 560 11.82 -5.46 -8.28
C ARG A 560 11.96 -4.51 -9.48
N GLY A 561 11.57 -3.26 -9.32
CA GLY A 561 11.59 -2.23 -10.34
C GLY A 561 12.39 -1.04 -9.84
N TRP A 562 11.71 0.09 -9.62
CA TRP A 562 12.35 1.37 -9.36
C TRP A 562 13.16 1.42 -8.06
N PHE A 563 12.70 0.80 -6.96
CA PHE A 563 13.47 0.78 -5.70
C PHE A 563 14.82 0.08 -5.88
N TYR A 564 14.84 -0.98 -6.69
CA TYR A 564 16.08 -1.67 -7.04
C TYR A 564 16.95 -0.82 -7.93
N SER A 565 16.43 -0.31 -9.06
CA SER A 565 17.29 0.37 -10.03
C SER A 565 17.93 1.63 -9.44
N LEU A 566 17.19 2.37 -8.59
CA LEU A 566 17.75 3.44 -7.77
C LEU A 566 18.91 2.92 -6.90
N MET A 567 18.70 1.84 -6.12
CA MET A 567 19.71 1.28 -5.22
C MET A 567 20.94 0.78 -5.98
N ALA A 568 20.73 0.09 -7.10
CA ALA A 568 21.78 -0.45 -7.96
C ALA A 568 22.65 0.67 -8.54
N ILE A 569 22.04 1.63 -9.24
CA ILE A 569 22.77 2.73 -9.91
C ILE A 569 23.48 3.60 -8.88
N SER A 570 22.83 3.88 -7.76
CA SER A 570 23.42 4.62 -6.65
C SER A 570 24.61 3.88 -6.03
N THR A 571 24.52 2.56 -5.86
CA THR A 571 25.61 1.76 -5.29
C THR A 571 26.81 1.69 -6.24
N ILE A 572 26.61 1.47 -7.54
CA ILE A 572 27.73 1.41 -8.51
C ILE A 572 28.39 2.80 -8.70
N THR A 573 27.63 3.88 -8.58
CA THR A 573 28.11 5.24 -8.87
C THR A 573 28.70 5.92 -7.63
N LEU A 574 28.04 5.79 -6.48
CA LEU A 574 28.36 6.53 -5.25
C LEU A 574 28.65 5.63 -4.04
N GLY A 575 28.32 4.34 -4.11
CA GLY A 575 28.47 3.42 -2.98
C GLY A 575 27.56 3.71 -1.79
N LYS A 576 26.42 4.39 -2.00
CA LYS A 576 25.48 4.81 -0.94
C LYS A 576 24.02 4.48 -1.30
N ALA A 577 23.15 4.47 -0.28
CA ALA A 577 21.71 4.35 -0.47
C ALA A 577 21.12 5.64 -1.08
N PRO A 578 20.22 5.54 -2.07
CA PRO A 578 19.62 6.70 -2.76
C PRO A 578 18.49 7.39 -2.01
N TYR A 579 17.95 6.76 -0.96
CA TYR A 579 16.81 7.24 -0.19
C TYR A 579 16.96 6.88 1.30
N LYS A 580 16.34 7.67 2.18
CA LYS A 580 16.36 7.46 3.64
C LYS A 580 15.12 6.73 4.15
N ASN A 581 13.94 7.08 3.65
CA ASN A 581 12.66 6.49 4.06
C ASN A 581 11.86 6.00 2.86
N VAL A 582 11.35 4.77 2.93
CA VAL A 582 10.56 4.13 1.86
C VAL A 582 9.22 3.67 2.42
N LEU A 583 8.13 4.30 1.97
CA LEU A 583 6.77 3.82 2.24
C LEU A 583 6.33 2.92 1.08
N VAL A 584 6.01 1.67 1.37
CA VAL A 584 5.59 0.69 0.36
C VAL A 584 4.10 0.45 0.47
N ASN A 585 3.33 0.90 -0.52
CA ASN A 585 1.91 0.61 -0.57
C ASN A 585 1.62 -0.73 -1.25
N ASP A 586 0.64 -1.47 -0.75
CA ASP A 586 0.19 -2.72 -1.39
C ASP A 586 -0.81 -2.44 -2.52
N LEU A 587 -1.26 -3.49 -3.19
CA LEU A 587 -2.16 -3.44 -4.31
C LEU A 587 -3.58 -3.04 -3.90
N VAL A 588 -4.21 -2.23 -4.76
CA VAL A 588 -5.63 -1.92 -4.67
C VAL A 588 -6.41 -2.99 -5.42
N VAL A 589 -7.40 -3.58 -4.76
CA VAL A 589 -8.28 -4.61 -5.29
C VAL A 589 -9.73 -4.19 -5.14
N ASP A 590 -10.63 -4.88 -5.85
CA ASP A 590 -12.05 -4.64 -5.65
C ASP A 590 -12.51 -5.05 -4.24
N LYS A 591 -13.76 -4.72 -3.89
CA LYS A 591 -14.37 -5.07 -2.60
C LYS A 591 -14.33 -6.56 -2.24
N ASN A 592 -14.18 -7.45 -3.23
CA ASN A 592 -14.11 -8.90 -3.04
C ASN A 592 -12.66 -9.43 -2.97
N GLY A 593 -11.66 -8.55 -3.03
CA GLY A 593 -10.25 -8.93 -3.03
C GLY A 593 -9.71 -9.36 -4.40
N GLN A 594 -10.45 -9.13 -5.49
CA GLN A 594 -10.01 -9.51 -6.83
C GLN A 594 -9.23 -8.38 -7.49
N LYS A 595 -8.17 -8.75 -8.22
CA LYS A 595 -7.44 -7.82 -9.08
C LYS A 595 -8.41 -7.13 -10.06
N MET A 596 -8.35 -5.81 -10.11
CA MET A 596 -9.15 -5.01 -11.03
C MET A 596 -8.64 -5.17 -12.47
N SER A 597 -9.54 -5.43 -13.42
CA SER A 597 -9.20 -5.46 -14.85
C SER A 597 -10.40 -5.08 -15.72
N LYS A 598 -10.12 -4.44 -16.87
CA LYS A 598 -11.15 -4.09 -17.86
C LYS A 598 -11.94 -5.33 -18.32
N SER A 599 -11.26 -6.46 -18.49
CA SER A 599 -11.88 -7.73 -18.89
C SER A 599 -12.88 -8.29 -17.86
N ARG A 600 -12.71 -7.95 -16.57
CA ARG A 600 -13.62 -8.36 -15.49
C ARG A 600 -14.71 -7.33 -15.21
N GLY A 601 -14.62 -6.12 -15.79
CA GLY A 601 -15.60 -5.05 -15.59
C GLY A 601 -15.64 -4.49 -14.16
N ASN A 602 -14.60 -4.74 -13.34
CA ASN A 602 -14.53 -4.34 -11.93
C ASN A 602 -13.55 -3.16 -11.70
N THR A 603 -13.19 -2.42 -12.74
CA THR A 603 -12.31 -1.24 -12.63
C THR A 603 -13.08 -0.02 -12.14
N LEU A 604 -12.46 0.78 -11.28
CA LEU A 604 -13.00 2.05 -10.81
C LEU A 604 -12.35 3.23 -11.54
N ASP A 605 -13.17 4.12 -12.08
CA ASP A 605 -12.72 5.36 -12.72
C ASP A 605 -12.56 6.46 -11.65
N PRO A 606 -11.34 7.00 -11.44
CA PRO A 606 -11.13 8.05 -10.45
C PRO A 606 -11.92 9.34 -10.76
N PHE A 607 -12.14 9.68 -12.03
CA PHE A 607 -12.86 10.90 -12.41
C PHE A 607 -14.34 10.83 -12.02
N GLU A 608 -14.97 9.66 -12.19
CA GLU A 608 -16.35 9.42 -11.75
C GLU A 608 -16.48 9.49 -10.22
N LEU A 609 -15.49 8.95 -9.50
CA LEU A 609 -15.45 9.03 -8.04
C LEU A 609 -15.32 10.47 -7.55
N PHE A 610 -14.44 11.27 -8.15
CA PHE A 610 -14.30 12.69 -7.83
C PHE A 610 -15.58 13.47 -8.13
N ASP A 611 -16.23 13.23 -9.29
CA ASP A 611 -17.48 13.90 -9.65
C ASP A 611 -18.62 13.60 -8.67
N LYS A 612 -18.69 12.37 -8.15
CA LYS A 612 -19.78 11.91 -7.28
C LYS A 612 -19.54 12.20 -5.80
N TYR A 613 -18.30 12.07 -5.34
CA TYR A 613 -17.96 12.10 -3.92
C TYR A 613 -17.13 13.29 -3.49
N GLY A 614 -16.38 13.90 -4.41
CA GLY A 614 -15.31 14.86 -4.12
C GLY A 614 -13.96 14.18 -3.91
N ALA A 615 -12.89 14.87 -4.28
CA ALA A 615 -11.52 14.40 -4.13
C ALA A 615 -11.13 14.17 -2.67
N ASP A 616 -11.54 15.05 -1.75
CA ASP A 616 -11.20 14.90 -0.33
C ASP A 616 -11.77 13.59 0.25
N ALA A 617 -12.99 13.21 -0.14
CA ALA A 617 -13.61 11.96 0.31
C ALA A 617 -12.85 10.74 -0.20
N VAL A 618 -12.42 10.76 -1.47
CA VAL A 618 -11.63 9.68 -2.07
C VAL A 618 -10.25 9.55 -1.41
N ARG A 619 -9.58 10.68 -1.15
CA ARG A 619 -8.29 10.73 -0.44
C ARG A 619 -8.42 10.19 0.98
N PHE A 620 -9.39 10.69 1.75
CA PHE A 620 -9.59 10.28 3.14
C PHE A 620 -9.94 8.80 3.25
N TYR A 621 -10.87 8.32 2.42
CA TYR A 621 -11.27 6.90 2.44
C TYR A 621 -10.11 5.96 2.09
N SER A 622 -9.26 6.36 1.14
CA SER A 622 -8.07 5.59 0.75
C SER A 622 -7.13 5.33 1.93
N LEU A 623 -7.08 6.25 2.90
CA LEU A 623 -6.30 6.12 4.13
C LEU A 623 -7.09 5.42 5.23
N TYR A 624 -8.41 5.61 5.28
CA TYR A 624 -9.30 5.08 6.32
C TYR A 624 -9.55 3.58 6.22
N VAL A 625 -9.68 3.07 5.00
CA VAL A 625 -10.09 1.68 4.74
C VAL A 625 -9.05 0.65 5.15
N SER A 626 -7.76 0.97 5.02
CA SER A 626 -6.65 0.06 5.29
C SER A 626 -5.33 0.82 5.49
N PRO A 627 -4.42 0.35 6.35
CA PRO A 627 -3.01 0.75 6.31
C PRO A 627 -2.41 0.59 4.90
N ALA A 628 -1.48 1.47 4.55
CA ALA A 628 -0.93 1.58 3.18
C ALA A 628 -0.28 0.27 2.69
N TRP A 629 0.40 -0.45 3.58
CA TRP A 629 1.13 -1.69 3.29
C TRP A 629 0.28 -2.97 3.38
N LEU A 630 -1.03 -2.83 3.55
CA LEU A 630 -1.97 -3.93 3.43
C LEU A 630 -2.80 -3.73 2.17
N GLN A 631 -3.20 -4.84 1.55
CA GLN A 631 -4.07 -4.82 0.38
C GLN A 631 -5.36 -4.04 0.63
N THR A 632 -5.56 -2.95 -0.12
CA THR A 632 -6.74 -2.09 -0.01
C THR A 632 -7.89 -2.65 -0.82
N LYS A 633 -8.94 -3.09 -0.12
CA LYS A 633 -10.23 -3.49 -0.73
C LYS A 633 -11.10 -2.25 -0.90
N PHE A 634 -11.10 -1.70 -2.11
CA PHE A 634 -11.82 -0.46 -2.37
C PHE A 634 -13.32 -0.74 -2.60
N ASP A 635 -14.15 -0.17 -1.73
CA ASP A 635 -15.61 -0.21 -1.86
C ASP A 635 -16.22 1.20 -1.82
N GLU A 636 -17.12 1.47 -2.76
CA GLU A 636 -17.83 2.75 -2.88
C GLU A 636 -18.80 2.98 -1.71
N GLN A 637 -19.27 1.91 -1.06
CA GLN A 637 -20.08 2.03 0.16
C GLN A 637 -19.29 2.67 1.32
N GLY A 638 -18.00 2.33 1.46
CA GLY A 638 -17.14 2.93 2.48
C GLY A 638 -16.87 4.42 2.25
N LEU A 639 -16.83 4.88 0.99
CA LEU A 639 -16.79 6.31 0.66
C LEU A 639 -18.03 7.05 1.20
N LEU A 640 -19.22 6.46 1.05
CA LEU A 640 -20.46 7.03 1.57
C LEU A 640 -20.45 7.12 3.10
N GLU A 641 -19.89 6.13 3.78
CA GLU A 641 -19.75 6.12 5.24
C GLU A 641 -18.86 7.26 5.71
N VAL A 642 -17.65 7.39 5.16
CA VAL A 642 -16.73 8.48 5.49
C VAL A 642 -17.37 9.85 5.20
N LYS A 643 -18.06 10.00 4.06
CA LYS A 643 -18.77 11.25 3.71
C LYS A 643 -19.86 11.60 4.73
N ASN A 644 -20.64 10.62 5.15
CA ASN A 644 -21.76 10.82 6.06
C ASN A 644 -21.35 11.00 7.53
N ASN A 645 -20.25 10.39 7.93
CA ASN A 645 -19.75 10.40 9.29
C ASN A 645 -18.79 11.56 9.50
N PHE A 646 -17.63 11.56 8.86
CA PHE A 646 -16.61 12.59 9.08
C PHE A 646 -16.99 13.93 8.42
N PHE A 647 -17.08 13.96 7.08
CA PHE A 647 -17.23 15.21 6.32
C PHE A 647 -18.50 15.97 6.71
N ARG A 648 -19.65 15.29 6.65
CA ARG A 648 -20.92 15.91 7.01
C ARG A 648 -20.94 16.41 8.45
N THR A 649 -20.31 15.70 9.39
CA THR A 649 -20.25 16.14 10.79
C THR A 649 -19.36 17.38 10.93
N TYR A 650 -18.18 17.36 10.31
CA TYR A 650 -17.27 18.50 10.31
C TYR A 650 -17.91 19.77 9.72
N GLU A 651 -18.56 19.64 8.55
CA GLU A 651 -19.28 20.72 7.89
C GLU A 651 -20.44 21.25 8.75
N ASN A 652 -21.18 20.36 9.41
CA ASN A 652 -22.28 20.74 10.30
C ASN A 652 -21.79 21.47 11.55
N VAL A 653 -20.67 21.06 12.14
CA VAL A 653 -20.07 21.76 13.29
C VAL A 653 -19.60 23.15 12.86
N TYR A 654 -18.92 23.28 11.73
CA TYR A 654 -18.51 24.57 11.20
C TYR A 654 -19.70 25.49 10.87
N ASN A 655 -20.73 24.96 10.21
CA ASN A 655 -21.93 25.73 9.88
C ASN A 655 -22.73 26.11 11.14
N PHE A 656 -22.79 25.24 12.15
CA PHE A 656 -23.32 25.56 13.46
C PHE A 656 -22.55 26.74 14.06
N PHE A 657 -21.23 26.64 14.17
CA PHE A 657 -20.39 27.72 14.72
C PHE A 657 -20.59 29.04 13.98
N THR A 658 -20.56 29.00 12.65
CA THR A 658 -20.78 30.15 11.77
C THR A 658 -22.15 30.80 11.96
N LEU A 659 -23.21 29.99 12.11
CA LEU A 659 -24.56 30.49 12.36
C LEU A 659 -24.60 31.32 13.64
N TYR A 660 -24.15 30.78 14.77
CA TYR A 660 -24.21 31.50 16.05
C TYR A 660 -23.23 32.67 16.11
N ALA A 661 -22.03 32.54 15.56
CA ALA A 661 -21.09 33.67 15.51
C ALA A 661 -21.67 34.84 14.71
N ASN A 662 -22.33 34.56 13.57
CA ASN A 662 -23.01 35.59 12.78
C ASN A 662 -24.27 36.14 13.47
N THR A 663 -25.01 35.33 14.23
CA THR A 663 -26.18 35.78 15.02
C THR A 663 -25.76 36.73 16.14
N ASP A 664 -24.61 36.49 16.77
CA ASP A 664 -24.03 37.38 17.78
C ASP A 664 -23.14 38.48 17.18
N GLU A 665 -23.16 38.65 15.86
CA GLU A 665 -22.44 39.67 15.11
C GLU A 665 -20.91 39.68 15.32
N LEU A 666 -20.33 38.53 15.70
CA LEU A 666 -18.89 38.39 15.92
C LEU A 666 -18.13 38.37 14.58
N SER A 667 -17.14 39.25 14.46
CA SER A 667 -16.20 39.27 13.33
C SER A 667 -15.08 38.24 13.51
N VAL A 668 -14.38 37.93 12.40
CA VAL A 668 -13.18 37.08 12.41
C VAL A 668 -12.11 37.63 13.37
N GLU A 669 -11.90 38.95 13.36
CA GLU A 669 -10.93 39.61 14.23
C GLU A 669 -11.32 39.50 15.71
N GLU A 670 -12.62 39.61 16.05
CA GLU A 670 -13.08 39.43 17.42
C GLU A 670 -12.93 37.98 17.89
N LEU A 671 -13.23 37.00 17.03
CA LEU A 671 -13.05 35.57 17.35
C LEU A 671 -11.58 35.23 17.62
N GLN A 672 -10.66 35.77 16.81
CA GLN A 672 -9.21 35.62 17.00
C GLN A 672 -8.71 36.25 18.29
N ASN A 673 -9.39 37.29 18.78
CA ASN A 673 -8.97 38.11 19.91
C ASN A 673 -9.90 37.98 21.12
N LEU A 674 -10.59 36.84 21.31
CA LEU A 674 -11.48 36.61 22.45
C LEU A 674 -10.80 36.68 23.83
N GLY A 675 -9.46 36.73 23.87
CA GLY A 675 -8.67 36.96 25.08
C GLY A 675 -8.69 35.79 26.08
N ASP A 676 -8.18 36.04 27.29
CA ASP A 676 -8.25 35.08 28.39
C ASP A 676 -9.68 34.99 28.91
N VAL A 677 -10.26 33.80 28.80
CA VAL A 677 -11.63 33.49 29.23
C VAL A 677 -11.60 32.43 30.31
N LYS A 678 -12.54 32.49 31.25
CA LYS A 678 -12.66 31.48 32.29
C LYS A 678 -13.25 30.19 31.72
N LEU A 679 -12.38 29.22 31.41
CA LEU A 679 -12.76 27.91 30.91
C LEU A 679 -13.52 27.08 31.95
N GLU A 680 -14.65 26.51 31.53
CA GLU A 680 -15.37 25.49 32.30
C GLU A 680 -14.69 24.12 32.16
N LYS A 681 -15.00 23.15 33.03
CA LYS A 681 -14.36 21.81 33.00
C LYS A 681 -14.49 21.13 31.63
N ILE A 682 -15.63 21.28 30.96
CA ILE A 682 -15.85 20.69 29.63
C ILE A 682 -15.02 21.37 28.54
N ASP A 683 -14.67 22.66 28.70
CA ASP A 683 -13.78 23.38 27.77
C ASP A 683 -12.34 22.89 27.96
N LYS A 684 -11.89 22.79 29.22
CA LYS A 684 -10.58 22.25 29.57
C LYS A 684 -10.40 20.82 29.08
N TRP A 685 -11.43 20.00 29.22
CA TRP A 685 -11.44 18.64 28.70
C TRP A 685 -11.26 18.62 27.17
N LEU A 686 -11.96 19.48 26.42
CA LEU A 686 -11.79 19.51 24.97
C LEU A 686 -10.38 19.99 24.57
N TYR A 687 -9.80 20.96 25.28
CA TYR A 687 -8.39 21.35 25.05
C TYR A 687 -7.41 20.23 25.36
N SER A 688 -7.64 19.46 26.42
CA SER A 688 -6.84 18.26 26.73
C SER A 688 -6.93 17.26 25.57
N ARG A 689 -8.14 16.89 25.16
CA ARG A 689 -8.38 15.98 24.03
C ARG A 689 -7.74 16.47 22.73
N LEU A 690 -7.79 17.78 22.47
CA LEU A 690 -7.17 18.39 21.29
C LEU A 690 -5.64 18.27 21.33
N ASN A 691 -5.00 18.52 22.47
CA ASN A 691 -3.55 18.36 22.62
C ASN A 691 -3.10 16.89 22.58
N SER A 692 -3.88 15.98 23.18
CA SER A 692 -3.71 14.53 23.04
C SER A 692 -3.81 14.09 21.57
N LEU A 693 -4.77 14.63 20.80
CA LEU A 693 -4.87 14.40 19.36
C LEU A 693 -3.62 14.92 18.62
N ILE A 694 -3.15 16.14 18.90
CA ILE A 694 -1.96 16.71 18.24
C ILE A 694 -0.73 15.84 18.52
N LYS A 695 -0.55 15.39 19.78
CA LYS A 695 0.55 14.51 20.18
C LYS A 695 0.53 13.20 19.37
N ASN A 696 -0.59 12.48 19.41
CA ASN A 696 -0.72 11.20 18.72
C ASN A 696 -0.66 11.35 17.19
N TYR A 697 -1.16 12.48 16.65
CA TYR A 697 -1.02 12.82 15.24
C TYR A 697 0.45 12.87 14.83
N TYR A 698 1.31 13.56 15.60
CA TYR A 698 2.74 13.61 15.29
C TYR A 698 3.43 12.26 15.39
N GLU A 699 3.10 11.46 16.41
CA GLU A 699 3.68 10.12 16.59
C GLU A 699 3.38 9.21 15.39
N GLU A 700 2.12 9.13 14.97
CA GLU A 700 1.70 8.24 13.88
C GLU A 700 2.10 8.79 12.49
N MET A 701 2.15 10.12 12.30
CA MET A 701 2.61 10.73 11.04
C MET A 701 4.10 10.49 10.77
N GLU A 702 4.96 10.46 11.79
CA GLU A 702 6.40 10.22 11.61
C GLU A 702 6.73 8.77 11.22
N ILE A 703 5.84 7.82 11.50
CA ILE A 703 5.97 6.40 11.11
C ILE A 703 5.02 5.99 9.98
N PHE A 704 4.40 6.96 9.30
CA PHE A 704 3.53 6.74 8.14
C PHE A 704 2.27 5.90 8.42
N GLU A 705 1.81 5.84 9.68
CA GLU A 705 0.59 5.15 10.13
C GLU A 705 -0.66 6.00 9.84
N TYR A 706 -0.84 6.38 8.58
CA TYR A 706 -1.88 7.31 8.14
C TYR A 706 -3.30 6.82 8.38
N ASN A 707 -3.48 5.49 8.45
CA ASN A 707 -4.77 4.89 8.80
C ASN A 707 -5.22 5.30 10.19
N LYS A 708 -4.35 5.17 11.20
CA LYS A 708 -4.67 5.59 12.57
C LYS A 708 -4.89 7.09 12.65
N VAL A 709 -4.11 7.89 11.92
CA VAL A 709 -4.25 9.35 11.87
C VAL A 709 -5.67 9.75 11.46
N VAL A 710 -6.20 9.19 10.36
CA VAL A 710 -7.56 9.53 9.91
C VAL A 710 -8.65 9.02 10.85
N HIS A 711 -8.46 7.87 11.50
CA HIS A 711 -9.38 7.35 12.52
C HIS A 711 -9.42 8.27 13.74
N MET A 712 -8.27 8.64 14.31
CA MET A 712 -8.20 9.53 15.48
C MET A 712 -8.83 10.90 15.21
N ILE A 713 -8.60 11.47 14.02
CA ILE A 713 -9.22 12.72 13.60
C ILE A 713 -10.74 12.56 13.45
N SER A 714 -11.18 11.47 12.82
CA SER A 714 -12.61 11.17 12.65
C SER A 714 -13.31 11.04 14.00
N ASP A 715 -12.73 10.27 14.92
CA ASP A 715 -13.27 10.05 16.25
C ASP A 715 -13.32 11.34 17.06
N PHE A 716 -12.29 12.18 17.01
CA PHE A 716 -12.32 13.49 17.68
C PHE A 716 -13.42 14.39 17.12
N VAL A 717 -13.57 14.48 15.80
CA VAL A 717 -14.60 15.33 15.18
C VAL A 717 -16.01 14.83 15.49
N VAL A 718 -16.24 13.52 15.37
CA VAL A 718 -17.56 12.91 15.52
C VAL A 718 -17.94 12.79 16.99
N GLU A 719 -17.10 12.17 17.81
CA GLU A 719 -17.44 11.85 19.20
C GLU A 719 -17.11 12.99 20.16
N ASP A 720 -15.90 13.54 20.11
CA ASP A 720 -15.44 14.57 21.05
C ASP A 720 -16.07 15.93 20.79
N LEU A 721 -15.92 16.43 19.57
CA LEU A 721 -16.38 17.77 19.20
C LEU A 721 -17.89 17.81 18.96
N SER A 722 -18.44 16.98 18.07
CA SER A 722 -19.84 17.06 17.67
C SER A 722 -20.80 16.43 18.69
N ASN A 723 -20.70 15.12 18.90
CA ASN A 723 -21.67 14.35 19.70
C ASN A 723 -21.61 14.68 21.18
N TRP A 724 -20.46 15.13 21.68
CA TRP A 724 -20.30 15.49 23.07
C TRP A 724 -20.20 17.00 23.28
N TYR A 725 -19.07 17.63 22.93
CA TYR A 725 -18.81 19.00 23.31
C TYR A 725 -19.86 20.00 22.78
N ILE A 726 -20.10 20.04 21.48
CA ILE A 726 -21.06 20.98 20.87
C ILE A 726 -22.47 20.70 21.39
N ARG A 727 -22.89 19.42 21.41
CA ARG A 727 -24.24 19.05 21.87
C ARG A 727 -24.50 19.49 23.31
N ARG A 728 -23.53 19.29 24.21
CA ARG A 728 -23.64 19.66 25.63
C ARG A 728 -23.57 21.16 25.86
N ASN A 729 -22.89 21.89 24.98
CA ASN A 729 -22.70 23.33 25.13
C ASN A 729 -23.62 24.20 24.27
N ARG A 730 -24.59 23.64 23.53
CA ARG A 730 -25.54 24.42 22.70
C ARG A 730 -26.19 25.56 23.47
N LYS A 731 -26.66 25.32 24.69
CA LYS A 731 -27.29 26.35 25.55
C LYS A 731 -26.36 27.56 25.77
N ARG A 732 -25.05 27.35 25.88
CA ARG A 732 -24.07 28.43 26.05
C ARG A 732 -23.98 29.32 24.81
N PHE A 733 -24.16 28.77 23.60
CA PHE A 733 -24.29 29.54 22.36
C PHE A 733 -25.62 30.31 22.26
N TRP A 734 -26.71 29.79 22.83
CA TRP A 734 -28.03 30.43 22.78
C TRP A 734 -28.22 31.57 23.78
N ASN A 735 -27.47 31.60 24.88
CA ASN A 735 -27.63 32.60 25.93
C ASN A 735 -27.56 34.02 25.36
N THR A 736 -28.44 34.90 25.83
CA THR A 736 -28.49 36.30 25.41
C THR A 736 -27.28 37.08 25.94
N GLY A 737 -26.64 37.84 25.05
CA GLY A 737 -25.45 38.61 25.37
C GLY A 737 -24.17 37.78 25.47
N LEU A 738 -23.03 38.46 25.27
CA LEU A 738 -21.71 37.83 25.21
C LEU A 738 -21.11 37.62 26.62
N THR A 739 -21.72 36.72 27.40
CA THR A 739 -21.26 36.33 28.74
C THR A 739 -19.88 35.66 28.71
N GLU A 740 -19.18 35.61 29.84
CA GLU A 740 -17.87 34.92 29.95
C GLU A 740 -17.95 33.43 29.55
N SER A 741 -19.01 32.72 29.95
CA SER A 741 -19.23 31.32 29.55
C SER A 741 -19.45 31.20 28.03
N LYS A 742 -20.16 32.16 27.42
CA LYS A 742 -20.38 32.21 25.97
C LYS A 742 -19.09 32.51 25.20
N LYS A 743 -18.25 33.43 25.69
CA LYS A 743 -16.91 33.67 25.12
C LYS A 743 -16.04 32.43 25.20
N ALA A 744 -16.04 31.73 26.34
CA ALA A 744 -15.28 30.50 26.53
C ALA A 744 -15.67 29.39 25.54
N VAL A 745 -16.98 29.20 25.28
CA VAL A 745 -17.41 28.19 24.30
C VAL A 745 -17.04 28.58 22.86
N TYR A 746 -17.15 29.87 22.50
CA TYR A 746 -16.69 30.35 21.18
C TYR A 746 -15.20 30.17 21.00
N LYS A 747 -14.39 30.58 21.98
CA LYS A 747 -12.92 30.46 21.93
C LYS A 747 -12.51 29.02 21.75
N THR A 748 -13.00 28.12 22.61
CA THR A 748 -12.64 26.70 22.56
C THR A 748 -13.06 26.05 21.23
N THR A 749 -14.24 26.38 20.72
CA THR A 749 -14.70 25.85 19.42
C THR A 749 -13.90 26.42 18.25
N TYR A 750 -13.57 27.71 18.30
CA TYR A 750 -12.75 28.38 17.30
C TYR A 750 -11.34 27.76 17.22
N ASP A 751 -10.70 27.57 18.39
CA ASP A 751 -9.38 26.98 18.50
C ASP A 751 -9.40 25.52 18.00
N ALA A 752 -10.42 24.74 18.37
CA ALA A 752 -10.59 23.37 17.88
C ALA A 752 -10.74 23.32 16.35
N LEU A 753 -11.61 24.14 15.75
CA LEU A 753 -11.81 24.17 14.30
C LEU A 753 -10.55 24.65 13.55
N THR A 754 -9.86 25.65 14.07
CA THR A 754 -8.64 26.20 13.46
C THR A 754 -7.47 25.22 13.58
N THR A 755 -7.39 24.47 14.67
CA THR A 755 -6.41 23.39 14.84
C THR A 755 -6.72 22.22 13.91
N LEU A 756 -7.98 21.77 13.86
CA LEU A 756 -8.41 20.68 13.01
C LEU A 756 -8.17 20.98 11.53
N THR A 757 -8.52 22.17 11.04
CA THR A 757 -8.25 22.58 9.65
C THR A 757 -6.77 22.43 9.28
N LYS A 758 -5.85 22.79 10.19
CA LYS A 758 -4.41 22.61 9.98
C LYS A 758 -4.01 21.13 9.96
N LEU A 759 -4.52 20.31 10.88
CA LEU A 759 -4.22 18.87 10.95
C LEU A 759 -4.73 18.09 9.74
N ILE A 760 -5.90 18.46 9.20
CA ILE A 760 -6.51 17.79 8.04
C ILE A 760 -6.03 18.34 6.70
N ALA A 761 -5.35 19.50 6.66
CA ALA A 761 -4.87 20.10 5.40
C ALA A 761 -3.98 19.19 4.55
N PRO A 762 -3.08 18.35 5.12
CA PRO A 762 -2.34 17.36 4.33
C PRO A 762 -3.22 16.22 3.76
N ILE A 763 -4.37 15.97 4.35
CA ILE A 763 -5.22 14.79 4.10
C ILE A 763 -6.35 15.16 3.12
N THR A 764 -7.10 16.20 3.48
CA THR A 764 -8.28 16.72 2.79
C THR A 764 -8.05 18.21 2.45
N PRO A 765 -7.21 18.50 1.43
CA PRO A 765 -6.72 19.85 1.21
C PRO A 765 -7.79 20.86 0.82
N PHE A 766 -8.91 20.44 0.22
CA PHE A 766 -9.93 21.37 -0.28
C PHE A 766 -10.80 21.92 0.86
N ILE A 767 -11.40 21.05 1.68
CA ILE A 767 -12.24 21.46 2.80
C ILE A 767 -11.44 22.20 3.88
N ALA A 768 -10.17 21.81 4.06
CA ALA A 768 -9.26 22.51 4.96
C ALA A 768 -9.05 23.96 4.53
N GLU A 769 -8.78 24.19 3.24
CA GLU A 769 -8.57 25.52 2.67
C GLU A 769 -9.82 26.39 2.82
N GLU A 770 -10.97 25.87 2.42
CA GLU A 770 -12.22 26.64 2.43
C GLU A 770 -12.62 27.07 3.86
N VAL A 771 -12.53 26.14 4.82
CA VAL A 771 -12.87 26.42 6.22
C VAL A 771 -11.84 27.34 6.85
N TYR A 772 -10.54 27.10 6.66
CA TYR A 772 -9.49 27.89 7.28
C TYR A 772 -9.53 29.35 6.82
N ARG A 773 -9.65 29.59 5.51
CA ARG A 773 -9.76 30.95 4.95
C ARG A 773 -10.99 31.67 5.49
N SER A 774 -12.11 30.95 5.63
CA SER A 774 -13.33 31.53 6.17
C SER A 774 -13.20 31.87 7.65
N LEU A 775 -12.57 31.02 8.46
CA LEU A 775 -12.36 31.23 9.91
C LEU A 775 -11.33 32.29 10.24
N THR A 776 -10.31 32.47 9.40
CA THR A 776 -9.12 33.26 9.76
C THR A 776 -8.90 34.50 8.89
N GLY A 777 -9.46 34.52 7.68
CA GLY A 777 -9.13 35.52 6.67
C GLY A 777 -7.71 35.40 6.11
N ALA A 778 -6.94 34.37 6.51
CA ALA A 778 -5.60 34.11 6.00
C ALA A 778 -5.63 33.73 4.51
N LYS A 779 -4.47 33.82 3.85
CA LYS A 779 -4.35 33.52 2.42
C LYS A 779 -4.64 32.04 2.13
N THR A 780 -3.94 31.12 2.79
CA THR A 780 -4.07 29.68 2.58
C THR A 780 -3.62 28.92 3.81
N VAL A 781 -4.23 27.76 4.10
CA VAL A 781 -3.80 26.89 5.21
C VAL A 781 -2.48 26.18 4.89
N HIS A 782 -2.19 25.98 3.62
CA HIS A 782 -1.09 25.14 3.14
C HIS A 782 0.32 25.74 3.32
N THR A 783 0.41 27.00 3.77
CA THR A 783 1.68 27.67 4.13
C THR A 783 1.83 27.89 5.64
N GLU A 784 0.82 27.51 6.42
CA GLU A 784 0.81 27.63 7.87
C GLU A 784 1.69 26.57 8.52
N LEU A 785 2.15 26.85 9.73
CA LEU A 785 2.74 25.82 10.58
C LEU A 785 1.64 24.99 11.24
N LEU A 786 1.89 23.68 11.35
CA LEU A 786 1.08 22.77 12.15
C LEU A 786 1.08 23.21 13.62
N PRO A 787 -0.01 22.93 14.37
CA PRO A 787 -0.12 23.31 15.77
C PRO A 787 0.97 22.66 16.62
N GLU A 788 1.53 23.41 17.56
CA GLU A 788 2.43 22.87 18.58
C GLU A 788 1.62 22.16 19.68
N ILE A 789 2.19 21.11 20.26
CA ILE A 789 1.59 20.42 21.41
C ILE A 789 1.83 21.29 22.64
N ASP A 790 0.77 21.55 23.41
CA ASP A 790 0.87 22.08 24.77
C ASP A 790 0.65 20.93 25.77
N GLU A 791 1.74 20.34 26.25
CA GLU A 791 1.67 19.21 27.19
C GLU A 791 1.04 19.61 28.53
N ASP A 792 1.14 20.88 28.94
CA ASP A 792 0.55 21.36 30.20
C ASP A 792 -0.99 21.44 30.12
N MET A 793 -1.55 21.42 28.91
CA MET A 793 -3.00 21.35 28.67
C MET A 793 -3.54 19.92 28.67
N ILE A 794 -2.68 18.90 28.66
CA ILE A 794 -3.09 17.50 28.72
C ILE A 794 -3.35 17.11 30.17
N ASP A 795 -4.62 16.84 30.49
CA ASP A 795 -5.08 16.36 31.79
C ASP A 795 -5.66 14.94 31.61
N GLU A 796 -4.79 13.94 31.68
CA GLU A 796 -5.15 12.52 31.53
C GLU A 796 -6.21 12.06 32.54
N ASN A 797 -6.22 12.65 33.75
CA ASN A 797 -7.24 12.33 34.75
C ASN A 797 -8.60 12.86 34.33
N LEU A 798 -8.67 14.12 33.85
CA LEU A 798 -9.91 14.70 33.34
C LEU A 798 -10.42 13.95 32.10
N GLU A 799 -9.53 13.50 31.22
CA GLU A 799 -9.91 12.64 30.09
C GLU A 799 -10.51 11.31 30.56
N ALA A 800 -9.85 10.63 31.49
CA ALA A 800 -10.33 9.37 32.05
C ALA A 800 -11.66 9.53 32.80
N ASP A 801 -11.83 10.60 33.56
CA ASP A 801 -13.06 10.92 34.28
C ASP A 801 -14.21 11.21 33.30
N MET A 802 -13.96 11.94 32.21
CA MET A 802 -14.98 12.19 31.18
C MET A 802 -15.34 10.92 30.41
N GLU A 803 -14.38 10.04 30.15
CA GLU A 803 -14.63 8.77 29.47
C GLU A 803 -15.49 7.85 30.34
N LEU A 804 -15.24 7.81 31.65
CA LEU A 804 -16.11 7.13 32.61
C LEU A 804 -17.54 7.71 32.58
N VAL A 805 -17.69 9.03 32.54
CA VAL A 805 -19.00 9.70 32.45
C VAL A 805 -19.74 9.30 31.17
N ARG A 806 -19.07 9.30 30.02
CA ARG A 806 -19.63 8.87 28.74
C ARG A 806 -20.07 7.41 28.77
N LYS A 807 -19.24 6.54 29.34
CA LYS A 807 -19.54 5.12 29.52
C LYS A 807 -20.78 4.90 30.39
N ILE A 808 -20.89 5.62 31.51
CA ILE A 808 -22.09 5.59 32.37
C ILE A 808 -23.33 6.06 31.58
N VAL A 809 -23.23 7.12 30.79
CA VAL A 809 -24.33 7.62 29.95
C VAL A 809 -24.73 6.59 28.88
N ASN A 810 -23.77 5.96 28.22
CA ASN A 810 -24.07 4.96 27.20
C ASN A 810 -24.76 3.74 27.80
N LEU A 811 -24.27 3.24 28.94
CA LEU A 811 -24.90 2.14 29.67
C LEU A 811 -26.31 2.50 30.16
N GLY A 812 -26.47 3.71 30.72
CA GLY A 812 -27.80 4.19 31.12
C GLY A 812 -28.77 4.32 29.94
N ARG A 813 -28.29 4.72 28.75
CA ARG A 813 -29.12 4.77 27.53
C ARG A 813 -29.50 3.37 27.04
N ALA A 814 -28.55 2.43 27.03
CA ALA A 814 -28.81 1.03 26.70
C ALA A 814 -29.87 0.43 27.64
N SER A 815 -29.74 0.69 28.95
CA SER A 815 -30.72 0.26 29.95
C SER A 815 -32.12 0.81 29.67
N ARG A 816 -32.22 2.11 29.34
CA ARG A 816 -33.49 2.73 28.93
C ARG A 816 -34.08 2.10 27.67
N GLU A 817 -33.25 1.81 26.67
CA GLU A 817 -33.70 1.22 25.41
C GLU A 817 -34.25 -0.20 25.62
N LYS A 818 -33.56 -1.00 26.44
CA LYS A 818 -33.97 -2.35 26.82
C LYS A 818 -35.33 -2.38 27.52
N GLU A 819 -35.57 -1.44 28.43
CA GLU A 819 -36.87 -1.27 29.10
C GLU A 819 -37.88 -0.43 28.28
N SER A 820 -37.53 -0.04 27.05
CA SER A 820 -38.36 0.80 26.16
C SER A 820 -38.79 2.14 26.78
N ILE A 821 -37.98 2.69 27.70
CA ILE A 821 -38.22 3.98 28.37
C ILE A 821 -37.58 5.11 27.55
N LYS A 822 -38.41 5.98 26.95
CA LYS A 822 -37.91 7.15 26.20
C LYS A 822 -37.09 8.08 27.09
N VAL A 823 -36.01 8.69 26.57
CA VAL A 823 -35.17 9.66 27.31
C VAL A 823 -35.99 10.86 27.84
N ARG A 824 -37.04 11.29 27.13
CA ARG A 824 -37.90 12.40 27.57
C ARG A 824 -38.72 12.10 28.84
N GLN A 825 -38.96 10.82 29.16
CA GLN A 825 -39.58 10.41 30.42
C GLN A 825 -38.56 10.56 31.55
N PRO A 826 -38.67 11.51 32.49
CA PRO A 826 -37.69 11.58 33.58
C PRO A 826 -37.76 10.33 34.45
N LEU A 827 -36.60 9.90 34.97
CA LEU A 827 -36.48 8.81 35.94
C LEU A 827 -35.93 9.34 37.26
N ALA A 828 -36.20 8.62 38.35
CA ALA A 828 -35.82 9.04 39.69
C ALA A 828 -34.29 9.13 39.82
N LYS A 829 -33.59 8.01 39.57
CA LYS A 829 -32.15 7.95 39.78
C LYS A 829 -31.46 6.93 38.90
N ILE A 830 -30.15 7.12 38.80
CA ILE A 830 -29.19 6.12 38.34
C ILE A 830 -28.27 5.80 39.51
N ILE A 831 -27.96 4.53 39.73
CA ILE A 831 -27.00 4.09 40.73
C ILE A 831 -25.73 3.62 40.04
N VAL A 832 -24.60 4.11 40.55
CA VAL A 832 -23.26 3.77 40.07
C VAL A 832 -22.37 3.41 41.26
N ASP A 833 -21.25 2.76 40.98
CA ASP A 833 -20.31 2.35 42.03
C ASP A 833 -19.75 3.57 42.79
N GLY A 834 -19.76 3.49 44.12
CA GLY A 834 -19.26 4.53 45.01
C GLY A 834 -17.79 4.87 44.81
N GLN A 835 -16.98 3.96 44.25
CA GLN A 835 -15.59 4.24 43.90
C GLN A 835 -15.42 5.36 42.87
N TYR A 836 -16.49 5.69 42.12
CA TYR A 836 -16.48 6.75 41.12
C TYR A 836 -16.82 8.13 41.69
N GLN A 837 -17.32 8.21 42.93
CA GLN A 837 -17.83 9.46 43.49
C GLN A 837 -16.81 10.59 43.47
N ASP A 838 -15.59 10.34 43.96
CA ASP A 838 -14.53 11.35 44.02
C ASP A 838 -14.01 11.74 42.62
N LYS A 839 -14.21 10.88 41.62
CA LYS A 839 -13.76 11.10 40.24
C LYS A 839 -14.72 11.98 39.45
N ILE A 840 -16.02 11.69 39.53
CA ILE A 840 -17.02 12.29 38.64
C ILE A 840 -18.02 13.20 39.35
N SER A 841 -17.84 13.52 40.64
CA SER A 841 -18.77 14.36 41.42
C SER A 841 -19.15 15.65 40.70
N ASP A 842 -18.16 16.31 40.11
CA ASP A 842 -18.31 17.60 39.44
C ASP A 842 -18.83 17.48 38.00
N LEU A 843 -18.94 16.25 37.49
CA LEU A 843 -19.44 15.92 36.15
C LEU A 843 -20.82 15.24 36.19
N THR A 844 -21.37 14.99 37.38
CA THR A 844 -22.70 14.37 37.58
C THR A 844 -23.83 15.09 36.85
N GLY A 845 -23.74 16.42 36.70
CA GLY A 845 -24.69 17.21 35.90
C GLY A 845 -24.77 16.77 34.44
N LEU A 846 -23.65 16.28 33.87
CA LEU A 846 -23.61 15.74 32.51
C LEU A 846 -24.48 14.49 32.40
N ILE A 847 -24.28 13.53 33.30
CA ILE A 847 -25.02 12.27 33.36
C ILE A 847 -26.52 12.54 33.59
N LYS A 848 -26.86 13.41 34.55
CA LYS A 848 -28.25 13.73 34.89
C LYS A 848 -29.03 14.29 33.71
N GLU A 849 -28.44 15.24 32.98
CA GLU A 849 -29.08 15.83 31.80
C GLU A 849 -29.14 14.84 30.63
N GLU A 850 -28.09 14.04 30.40
CA GLU A 850 -28.06 13.05 29.32
C GLU A 850 -29.05 11.91 29.49
N LEU A 851 -29.14 11.38 30.70
CA LEU A 851 -30.03 10.30 31.03
C LEU A 851 -31.39 10.78 31.50
N ASN A 852 -31.61 12.10 31.66
CA ASN A 852 -32.82 12.66 32.23
C ASN A 852 -33.23 11.97 33.56
N VAL A 853 -32.28 11.93 34.49
CA VAL A 853 -32.47 11.38 35.85
C VAL A 853 -32.39 12.50 36.89
N LYS A 854 -33.19 12.40 37.96
CA LYS A 854 -33.22 13.42 39.01
C LYS A 854 -32.02 13.34 39.95
N GLU A 855 -31.48 12.15 40.18
CA GLU A 855 -30.38 11.92 41.10
C GLU A 855 -29.38 10.88 40.57
N ILE A 856 -28.14 10.95 41.08
CA ILE A 856 -27.14 9.91 40.93
C ILE A 856 -26.81 9.40 42.32
N GLU A 857 -27.04 8.12 42.55
CA GLU A 857 -26.69 7.45 43.79
C GLU A 857 -25.35 6.74 43.64
N PHE A 858 -24.42 7.03 44.54
CA PHE A 858 -23.12 6.37 44.62
C PHE A 858 -23.18 5.27 45.67
N ALA A 859 -23.42 4.04 45.23
CA ALA A 859 -23.62 2.91 46.14
C ALA A 859 -22.28 2.32 46.59
N ALA A 860 -22.12 2.13 47.89
CA ALA A 860 -20.96 1.40 48.44
C ALA A 860 -20.98 -0.09 48.03
N ASP A 861 -22.16 -0.61 47.69
CA ASP A 861 -22.37 -2.00 47.33
C ASP A 861 -23.48 -2.14 46.28
N LEU A 862 -23.09 -2.38 45.02
CA LEU A 862 -24.03 -2.54 43.92
C LEU A 862 -24.85 -3.84 43.99
N SER A 863 -24.44 -4.83 44.79
CA SER A 863 -25.20 -6.10 44.96
C SER A 863 -26.54 -5.91 45.67
N GLU A 864 -26.79 -4.74 46.25
CA GLU A 864 -28.12 -4.37 46.75
C GLU A 864 -29.16 -4.35 45.62
N PHE A 865 -28.76 -4.04 44.39
CA PHE A 865 -29.64 -3.84 43.24
C PHE A 865 -29.55 -4.93 42.16
N MET A 866 -28.54 -5.81 42.23
CA MET A 866 -28.31 -6.85 41.23
C MET A 866 -27.76 -8.13 41.84
N ASP A 867 -28.07 -9.26 41.22
CA ASP A 867 -27.53 -10.57 41.58
C ASP A 867 -26.41 -10.97 40.62
N TYR A 868 -25.30 -11.47 41.17
CA TYR A 868 -24.15 -11.96 40.39
C TYR A 868 -24.23 -13.47 40.17
N PHE A 869 -23.91 -13.90 38.95
CA PHE A 869 -23.75 -15.29 38.58
C PHE A 869 -22.41 -15.49 37.89
N LEU A 870 -21.69 -16.54 38.27
CA LEU A 870 -20.44 -16.91 37.63
C LEU A 870 -20.65 -18.10 36.70
N LYS A 871 -20.16 -17.97 35.47
CA LYS A 871 -19.99 -19.10 34.55
C LYS A 871 -18.53 -19.20 34.12
N PRO A 872 -18.08 -20.37 33.65
CA PRO A 872 -16.77 -20.47 33.01
C PRO A 872 -16.76 -19.67 31.69
N ASP A 873 -15.71 -18.89 31.41
CA ASP A 873 -15.46 -18.46 30.03
C ASP A 873 -14.94 -19.66 29.23
N PHE A 874 -15.86 -20.33 28.55
CA PHE A 874 -15.60 -21.56 27.79
C PHE A 874 -14.50 -21.40 26.72
N ARG A 875 -14.22 -20.19 26.24
CA ARG A 875 -13.14 -19.93 25.25
C ARG A 875 -11.77 -20.08 25.88
N VAL A 876 -11.62 -19.65 27.13
CA VAL A 876 -10.36 -19.67 27.88
C VAL A 876 -10.19 -21.02 28.57
N VAL A 877 -11.18 -21.39 29.38
CA VAL A 877 -11.10 -22.51 30.33
C VAL A 877 -11.14 -23.88 29.66
N GLY A 878 -11.62 -23.97 28.41
CA GLY A 878 -11.73 -25.22 27.65
C GLY A 878 -10.40 -25.94 27.43
N ARG A 879 -9.31 -25.20 27.21
CA ARG A 879 -7.96 -25.78 27.03
C ARG A 879 -7.29 -26.14 28.35
N ILE A 880 -7.65 -25.44 29.42
CA ILE A 880 -7.03 -25.55 30.73
C ILE A 880 -7.63 -26.70 31.53
N PHE A 881 -8.95 -26.68 31.72
CA PHE A 881 -9.63 -27.67 32.56
C PHE A 881 -10.07 -28.92 31.79
N GLN A 882 -10.11 -28.87 30.45
CA GLN A 882 -10.46 -30.02 29.59
C GLN A 882 -11.72 -30.76 30.09
N SER A 883 -11.57 -31.99 30.60
CA SER A 883 -12.69 -32.80 31.12
C SER A 883 -13.33 -32.24 32.41
N LYS A 884 -12.63 -31.35 33.13
CA LYS A 884 -13.05 -30.72 34.40
C LYS A 884 -13.81 -29.41 34.24
N VAL A 885 -14.06 -28.94 33.02
CA VAL A 885 -14.81 -27.68 32.77
C VAL A 885 -16.19 -27.71 33.43
N ASN A 886 -16.87 -28.87 33.41
CA ASN A 886 -18.18 -29.02 34.07
C ASN A 886 -18.07 -28.98 35.60
N ASP A 887 -16.97 -29.48 36.17
CA ASP A 887 -16.73 -29.43 37.61
C ASP A 887 -16.39 -28.00 38.05
N PHE A 888 -15.63 -27.26 37.23
CA PHE A 888 -15.40 -25.82 37.43
C PHE A 888 -16.70 -25.01 37.36
N GLY A 889 -17.58 -25.31 36.40
CA GLY A 889 -18.91 -24.69 36.32
C GLY A 889 -19.77 -24.96 37.55
N LYS A 890 -19.74 -26.19 38.10
CA LYS A 890 -20.44 -26.51 39.36
C LYS A 890 -19.82 -25.81 40.56
N TYR A 891 -18.49 -25.68 40.59
CA TYR A 891 -17.80 -24.94 41.64
C TYR A 891 -18.26 -23.47 41.63
N LEU A 892 -18.22 -22.82 40.47
CA LEU A 892 -18.65 -21.42 40.29
C LEU A 892 -20.13 -21.19 40.64
N ALA A 893 -20.99 -22.19 40.44
CA ALA A 893 -22.41 -22.08 40.81
C ALA A 893 -22.67 -22.15 42.34
N ASN A 894 -21.70 -22.60 43.14
CA ASN A 894 -21.86 -22.77 44.59
C ASN A 894 -21.01 -21.80 45.42
N VAL A 895 -20.13 -21.03 44.80
CA VAL A 895 -19.41 -19.95 45.49
C VAL A 895 -20.32 -18.73 45.66
N ASP A 896 -20.03 -17.92 46.68
CA ASP A 896 -20.53 -16.56 46.71
C ASP A 896 -19.87 -15.79 45.56
N ALA A 897 -20.65 -15.54 44.50
CA ALA A 897 -20.14 -14.96 43.26
C ALA A 897 -19.42 -13.63 43.48
N LYS A 898 -19.94 -12.79 44.38
CA LYS A 898 -19.40 -11.47 44.67
C LYS A 898 -18.08 -11.55 45.43
N ASP A 899 -18.04 -12.35 46.50
CA ASP A 899 -16.81 -12.58 47.28
C ASP A 899 -15.72 -13.20 46.38
N PHE A 900 -16.11 -14.14 45.52
CA PHE A 900 -15.19 -14.81 44.60
C PHE A 900 -14.60 -13.83 43.57
N ILE A 901 -15.43 -12.99 42.92
CA ILE A 901 -14.96 -11.94 41.99
C ILE A 901 -13.95 -11.02 42.69
N SER A 902 -14.31 -10.49 43.87
CA SER A 902 -13.47 -9.53 44.60
C SER A 902 -12.09 -10.08 45.00
N LYS A 903 -12.01 -11.40 45.23
CA LYS A 903 -10.77 -12.09 45.57
C LYS A 903 -9.93 -12.35 44.32
N VAL A 904 -10.54 -12.80 43.22
CA VAL A 904 -9.85 -13.09 41.96
C VAL A 904 -9.31 -11.80 41.30
N GLU A 905 -10.00 -10.67 41.47
CA GLU A 905 -9.52 -9.36 41.00
C GLU A 905 -8.22 -8.91 41.67
N LYS A 906 -8.01 -9.29 42.93
CA LYS A 906 -6.81 -8.93 43.69
C LYS A 906 -5.65 -9.87 43.41
N ASN A 907 -5.89 -11.18 43.38
CA ASN A 907 -4.88 -12.21 43.13
C ASN A 907 -5.55 -13.49 42.56
N PRO A 908 -4.81 -14.32 41.80
CA PRO A 908 -5.30 -15.65 41.43
C PRO A 908 -5.72 -16.47 42.66
N ILE A 909 -6.82 -17.21 42.55
CA ILE A 909 -7.34 -18.07 43.63
C ILE A 909 -7.06 -19.53 43.28
N GLU A 910 -6.41 -20.25 44.19
CA GLU A 910 -6.29 -21.71 44.09
C GLU A 910 -7.61 -22.40 44.47
N ILE A 911 -8.13 -23.23 43.57
CA ILE A 911 -9.32 -24.06 43.77
C ILE A 911 -8.98 -25.53 43.57
N ASP A 912 -9.71 -26.41 44.25
CA ASP A 912 -9.62 -27.87 44.07
C ASP A 912 -10.82 -28.38 43.25
N LEU A 913 -10.54 -29.04 42.12
CA LEU A 913 -11.54 -29.65 41.26
C LEU A 913 -11.40 -31.18 41.21
N GLY A 914 -11.64 -31.81 42.35
CA GLY A 914 -11.67 -33.27 42.48
C GLY A 914 -10.28 -33.88 42.69
N GLY A 915 -9.49 -33.27 43.57
CA GLY A 915 -8.15 -33.67 44.00
C GLY A 915 -7.00 -32.97 43.27
N GLU A 916 -7.33 -32.11 42.29
CA GLU A 916 -6.37 -31.35 41.49
C GLU A 916 -6.55 -29.86 41.74
N LYS A 917 -5.43 -29.17 41.99
CA LYS A 917 -5.40 -27.74 42.30
C LYS A 917 -5.17 -26.92 41.04
N TYR A 918 -5.96 -25.87 40.88
CA TYR A 918 -5.89 -24.95 39.76
C TYR A 918 -5.89 -23.51 40.26
N GLU A 919 -5.02 -22.66 39.69
CA GLU A 919 -5.09 -21.22 39.90
C GLU A 919 -6.08 -20.60 38.92
N VAL A 920 -7.11 -19.94 39.47
CA VAL A 920 -8.17 -19.27 38.71
C VAL A 920 -7.87 -17.78 38.67
N THR A 921 -7.79 -17.23 37.47
CA THR A 921 -7.69 -15.79 37.22
C THR A 921 -9.02 -15.22 36.74
N LYS A 922 -9.13 -13.88 36.67
CA LYS A 922 -10.36 -13.20 36.24
C LYS A 922 -10.80 -13.61 34.82
N ASP A 923 -9.84 -13.93 33.96
CA ASP A 923 -10.09 -14.27 32.55
C ASP A 923 -10.80 -15.63 32.39
N TYR A 924 -10.92 -16.41 33.47
CA TYR A 924 -11.60 -17.70 33.47
C TYR A 924 -13.10 -17.55 33.74
N LEU A 925 -13.57 -16.34 34.08
CA LEU A 925 -14.91 -16.07 34.56
C LEU A 925 -15.73 -15.29 33.50
N ASP A 926 -16.89 -15.84 33.13
CA ASP A 926 -17.99 -15.13 32.48
C ASP A 926 -18.93 -14.62 33.59
N ILE A 927 -18.79 -13.34 33.95
CA ILE A 927 -19.61 -12.69 34.98
C ILE A 927 -20.95 -12.30 34.35
N ARG A 928 -22.04 -12.83 34.90
CA ARG A 928 -23.41 -12.48 34.51
C ARG A 928 -24.12 -11.80 35.66
N ILE A 929 -25.04 -10.91 35.30
CA ILE A 929 -25.82 -10.12 36.26
C ILE A 929 -27.30 -10.24 35.91
N SER A 930 -28.16 -10.19 36.94
CA SER A 930 -29.59 -9.92 36.76
C SER A 930 -30.02 -8.80 37.70
N ALA A 931 -30.79 -7.85 37.17
CA ALA A 931 -31.37 -6.78 37.96
C ALA A 931 -32.46 -7.32 38.92
N LYS A 932 -32.58 -6.71 40.10
CA LYS A 932 -33.73 -6.95 40.99
C LYS A 932 -34.95 -6.17 40.51
N GLU A 933 -36.14 -6.58 40.95
CA GLU A 933 -37.41 -5.95 40.56
C GLU A 933 -37.39 -4.41 40.79
N GLY A 934 -37.82 -3.64 39.78
CA GLY A 934 -37.78 -2.18 39.78
C GLY A 934 -36.49 -1.56 39.21
N PHE A 935 -35.45 -2.36 38.96
CA PHE A 935 -34.19 -1.91 38.39
C PHE A 935 -33.90 -2.60 37.06
N ASP A 936 -33.09 -1.94 36.24
CA ASP A 936 -32.37 -2.58 35.14
C ASP A 936 -30.86 -2.32 35.30
N VAL A 937 -30.05 -3.23 34.78
CA VAL A 937 -28.60 -3.18 34.93
C VAL A 937 -27.93 -3.44 33.60
N GLU A 938 -26.97 -2.58 33.27
CA GLU A 938 -26.09 -2.73 32.11
C GLU A 938 -24.63 -2.67 32.54
N ILE A 939 -23.78 -3.36 31.79
CA ILE A 939 -22.35 -3.50 32.05
C ILE A 939 -21.56 -3.32 30.76
N ASP A 940 -20.43 -2.62 30.86
CA ASP A 940 -19.39 -2.64 29.84
C ASP A 940 -18.01 -2.70 30.53
N GLY A 941 -17.27 -3.78 30.30
CA GLY A 941 -16.03 -4.09 31.02
C GLY A 941 -16.27 -4.15 32.54
N ASN A 942 -15.69 -3.20 33.27
CA ASN A 942 -15.75 -3.14 34.74
C ASN A 942 -16.68 -2.02 35.25
N VAL A 943 -17.42 -1.36 34.36
CA VAL A 943 -18.34 -0.27 34.74
C VAL A 943 -19.76 -0.81 34.73
N PHE A 944 -20.42 -0.68 35.87
CA PHE A 944 -21.80 -1.10 36.08
C PHE A 944 -22.68 0.12 36.28
N VAL A 945 -23.86 0.08 35.66
CA VAL A 945 -24.90 1.08 35.84
C VAL A 945 -26.19 0.37 36.19
N VAL A 946 -26.84 0.82 37.26
CA VAL A 946 -28.20 0.42 37.62
C VAL A 946 -29.13 1.59 37.37
N LEU A 947 -30.16 1.38 36.58
CA LEU A 947 -31.19 2.37 36.34
C LEU A 947 -32.41 2.04 37.19
N ASP A 948 -32.92 3.04 37.93
CA ASP A 948 -34.22 2.93 38.59
C ASP A 948 -35.32 3.14 37.54
N THR A 949 -36.08 2.09 37.29
CA THR A 949 -37.09 2.04 36.22
C THR A 949 -38.49 2.37 36.74
N GLU A 950 -38.65 2.61 38.05
CA GLU A 950 -39.94 2.94 38.64
C GLU A 950 -40.38 4.36 38.24
N ILE A 951 -41.54 4.46 37.57
CA ILE A 951 -42.12 5.73 37.13
C ILE A 951 -43.25 6.12 38.08
N THR A 952 -42.99 7.12 38.93
CA THR A 952 -44.01 7.71 39.81
C THR A 952 -44.99 8.61 39.04
N GLU A 953 -46.14 8.94 39.62
CA GLU A 953 -47.16 9.78 38.98
C GLU A 953 -46.62 11.18 38.61
N ASP A 954 -45.79 11.78 39.47
CA ASP A 954 -45.16 13.08 39.19
C ASP A 954 -44.14 13.01 38.04
N LEU A 955 -43.35 11.94 37.96
CA LEU A 955 -42.42 11.71 36.84
C LEU A 955 -43.18 11.48 35.53
N LEU A 956 -44.29 10.75 35.58
CA LEU A 956 -45.16 10.53 34.42
C LEU A 956 -45.74 11.85 33.91
N ASP A 957 -46.26 12.69 34.80
CA ASP A 957 -46.83 14.00 34.46
C ASP A 957 -45.78 14.93 33.81
N GLU A 958 -44.55 14.96 34.35
CA GLU A 958 -43.44 15.70 33.76
C GLU A 958 -43.05 15.14 32.38
N GLY A 959 -43.07 13.81 32.23
CA GLY A 959 -42.85 13.14 30.95
C GLY A 959 -43.85 13.57 29.88
N TYR A 960 -45.13 13.71 30.24
CA TYR A 960 -46.15 14.26 29.34
C TYR A 960 -45.85 15.71 28.95
N ALA A 961 -45.48 16.58 29.89
CA ALA A 961 -45.15 17.97 29.61
C ALA A 961 -43.95 18.10 28.64
N ARG A 962 -42.90 17.30 28.82
CA ARG A 962 -41.72 17.32 27.93
C ARG A 962 -42.01 16.77 26.54
N GLU A 963 -42.81 15.71 26.44
CA GLU A 963 -43.27 15.23 25.13
C GLU A 963 -44.11 16.31 24.44
N PHE A 964 -44.95 17.04 25.19
CA PHE A 964 -45.80 18.10 24.66
C PHE A 964 -44.97 19.25 24.09
N ILE A 965 -43.97 19.74 24.85
CA ILE A 965 -42.99 20.74 24.39
C ILE A 965 -42.32 20.27 23.09
N SER A 966 -41.85 19.02 23.04
CA SER A 966 -41.20 18.47 21.86
C SER A 966 -42.10 18.49 20.61
N LYS A 967 -43.40 18.16 20.77
CA LYS A 967 -44.34 18.19 19.64
C LYS A 967 -44.64 19.62 19.19
N ILE A 968 -44.71 20.58 20.12
CA ILE A 968 -44.85 22.00 19.78
C ILE A 968 -43.64 22.51 18.99
N GLN A 969 -42.42 22.15 19.40
CA GLN A 969 -41.22 22.55 18.69
C GLN A 969 -41.14 21.95 17.27
N ASN A 970 -41.57 20.70 17.10
CA ASN A 970 -41.72 20.09 15.78
C ASN A 970 -42.76 20.83 14.92
N LEU A 971 -43.93 21.14 15.49
CA LEU A 971 -44.96 21.94 14.80
C LEU A 971 -44.45 23.32 14.37
N ARG A 972 -43.64 23.99 15.19
CA ARG A 972 -43.00 25.27 14.82
C ARG A 972 -42.11 25.10 13.59
N LYS A 973 -41.26 24.07 13.59
CA LYS A 973 -40.37 23.75 12.48
C LYS A 973 -41.15 23.44 11.20
N ASP A 974 -42.15 22.56 11.29
CA ASP A 974 -42.97 22.13 10.15
C ASP A 974 -43.81 23.28 9.59
N SER A 975 -44.16 24.26 10.43
CA SER A 975 -44.89 25.46 10.04
C SER A 975 -43.99 26.61 9.55
N GLY A 976 -42.66 26.42 9.48
CA GLY A 976 -41.72 27.43 9.01
C GLY A 976 -41.52 28.62 9.97
N PHE A 977 -41.66 28.39 11.28
CA PHE A 977 -41.46 29.43 12.28
C PHE A 977 -39.96 29.60 12.55
N GLU A 978 -39.52 30.84 12.73
CA GLU A 978 -38.17 31.09 13.23
C GLU A 978 -38.09 30.70 14.71
N VAL A 979 -36.91 30.29 15.16
CA VAL A 979 -36.71 29.83 16.54
C VAL A 979 -37.05 30.94 17.55
N THR A 980 -36.93 32.20 17.13
CA THR A 980 -37.21 33.40 17.94
C THR A 980 -38.69 33.84 17.93
N ASP A 981 -39.57 33.21 17.14
CA ASP A 981 -40.98 33.62 17.04
C ASP A 981 -41.73 33.38 18.36
N ARG A 982 -42.55 34.35 18.79
CA ARG A 982 -43.50 34.20 19.90
C ARG A 982 -44.79 33.54 19.42
N ILE A 983 -45.38 32.64 20.22
CA ILE A 983 -46.57 31.88 19.81
C ILE A 983 -47.69 31.85 20.86
N ASN A 984 -48.90 31.54 20.40
CA ASN A 984 -49.99 31.04 21.23
C ASN A 984 -50.20 29.55 20.95
N ILE A 985 -50.39 28.76 22.01
CA ILE A 985 -50.62 27.31 21.92
C ILE A 985 -52.07 27.01 22.28
N PHE A 986 -52.75 26.27 21.41
CA PHE A 986 -54.07 25.71 21.64
C PHE A 986 -54.00 24.19 21.61
N TYR A 987 -54.71 23.51 22.51
CA TYR A 987 -54.71 22.05 22.58
C TYR A 987 -56.06 21.47 23.02
N ASP A 988 -56.32 20.22 22.62
CA ASP A 988 -57.51 19.44 23.00
C ASP A 988 -57.13 18.03 23.46
N THR A 989 -57.46 17.66 24.70
CA THR A 989 -57.12 16.37 25.31
C THR A 989 -58.10 15.99 26.43
N ASP A 990 -57.95 14.79 26.99
CA ASP A 990 -58.73 14.30 28.14
C ASP A 990 -58.38 15.04 29.44
N ASP A 991 -59.25 14.97 30.45
CA ASP A 991 -59.04 15.71 31.71
C ASP A 991 -57.80 15.23 32.48
N LYS A 992 -57.41 13.96 32.33
CA LYS A 992 -56.23 13.42 33.02
C LYS A 992 -54.96 14.06 32.47
N LEU A 993 -54.77 14.05 31.16
CA LEU A 993 -53.62 14.67 30.51
C LEU A 993 -53.63 16.19 30.66
N ASN A 994 -54.81 16.83 30.65
CA ASN A 994 -54.90 18.27 30.91
C ASN A 994 -54.36 18.62 32.30
N ASN A 995 -54.75 17.87 33.33
CA ASN A 995 -54.27 18.12 34.70
C ASN A 995 -52.75 17.94 34.81
N SER A 996 -52.18 16.96 34.10
CA SER A 996 -50.72 16.77 34.02
C SER A 996 -50.04 17.99 33.38
N LEU A 997 -50.55 18.48 32.24
CA LEU A 997 -49.98 19.65 31.56
C LEU A 997 -50.14 20.95 32.35
N GLU A 998 -51.25 21.10 33.10
CA GLU A 998 -51.51 22.27 33.94
C GLU A 998 -50.45 22.45 35.05
N LYS A 999 -49.87 21.35 35.55
CA LYS A 999 -48.77 21.40 36.53
C LYS A 999 -47.49 22.07 35.98
N PHE A 1000 -47.31 22.08 34.65
CA PHE A 1000 -46.06 22.52 33.99
C PHE A 1000 -46.28 23.70 33.02
N VAL A 1001 -47.36 24.47 33.19
CA VAL A 1001 -47.71 25.58 32.26
C VAL A 1001 -46.58 26.58 32.07
N ASP A 1002 -45.91 27.00 33.15
CA ASP A 1002 -44.85 28.00 33.09
C ASP A 1002 -43.61 27.48 32.36
N GLU A 1003 -43.25 26.21 32.57
CA GLU A 1003 -42.16 25.55 31.85
C GLU A 1003 -42.47 25.39 30.37
N ILE A 1004 -43.68 24.90 30.04
CA ILE A 1004 -44.14 24.75 28.65
C ILE A 1004 -44.06 26.10 27.93
N LYS A 1005 -44.54 27.19 28.56
CA LYS A 1005 -44.50 28.53 27.97
C LYS A 1005 -43.07 29.02 27.76
N SER A 1006 -42.20 28.86 28.76
CA SER A 1006 -40.80 29.27 28.70
C SER A 1006 -40.05 28.56 27.59
N GLU A 1007 -40.13 27.22 27.54
CA GLU A 1007 -39.40 26.38 26.60
C GLU A 1007 -39.93 26.46 25.15
N THR A 1008 -41.13 27.00 24.95
CA THR A 1008 -41.73 27.14 23.61
C THR A 1008 -41.89 28.58 23.13
N LEU A 1009 -41.43 29.56 23.92
CA LEU A 1009 -41.66 31.00 23.71
C LEU A 1009 -43.15 31.33 23.50
N ALA A 1010 -44.02 30.69 24.28
CA ALA A 1010 -45.46 30.87 24.19
C ALA A 1010 -45.97 31.91 25.20
N ASP A 1011 -46.79 32.85 24.74
CA ASP A 1011 -47.42 33.83 25.63
C ASP A 1011 -48.67 33.24 26.30
N ASN A 1012 -49.42 32.41 25.56
CA ASN A 1012 -50.62 31.75 26.05
C ASN A 1012 -50.64 30.25 25.75
N LEU A 1013 -51.20 29.49 26.68
CA LEU A 1013 -51.51 28.07 26.56
C LEU A 1013 -52.98 27.90 26.91
N LYS A 1014 -53.82 27.45 25.96
CA LYS A 1014 -55.29 27.40 26.12
C LYS A 1014 -55.86 26.06 25.66
N ARG A 1015 -56.65 25.42 26.52
CA ARG A 1015 -57.47 24.27 26.14
C ARG A 1015 -58.68 24.73 25.33
N SER A 1016 -58.92 24.13 24.18
CA SER A 1016 -60.08 24.42 23.32
C SER A 1016 -60.41 23.22 22.45
N THR A 1017 -61.66 23.07 22.02
CA THR A 1017 -62.02 22.02 21.06
C THR A 1017 -61.36 22.28 19.71
N LEU A 1018 -60.54 21.35 19.24
CA LEU A 1018 -59.77 21.45 18.01
C LEU A 1018 -60.30 20.49 16.93
N LYS A 1019 -60.16 20.86 15.65
CA LYS A 1019 -60.52 20.01 14.50
C LYS A 1019 -59.32 19.31 13.87
N GLU A 1020 -58.13 19.68 14.33
CA GLU A 1020 -56.83 19.14 13.97
C GLU A 1020 -56.76 17.65 14.31
N GLU A 1021 -55.97 16.91 13.55
CA GLU A 1021 -55.78 15.48 13.77
C GLU A 1021 -55.14 15.23 15.15
N LYS A 1022 -55.65 14.23 15.86
CA LYS A 1022 -55.07 13.83 17.14
C LYS A 1022 -53.75 13.12 16.88
N ILE A 1023 -52.71 13.58 17.54
CA ILE A 1023 -51.40 12.95 17.53
C ILE A 1023 -51.14 12.19 18.84
N GLU A 1024 -50.26 11.21 18.79
CA GLU A 1024 -49.84 10.48 19.98
C GLU A 1024 -48.87 11.30 20.86
N LEU A 1025 -49.14 11.26 22.16
CA LEU A 1025 -48.33 11.80 23.25
C LEU A 1025 -48.11 10.68 24.26
N ASN A 1026 -47.06 9.88 24.04
CA ASN A 1026 -46.82 8.62 24.76
C ASN A 1026 -48.03 7.67 24.64
N ASP A 1027 -48.66 7.29 25.76
CA ASP A 1027 -49.85 6.42 25.81
C ASP A 1027 -51.18 7.18 25.63
N LYS A 1028 -51.13 8.49 25.38
CA LYS A 1028 -52.28 9.38 25.23
C LYS A 1028 -52.37 10.00 23.84
N THR A 1029 -53.49 10.67 23.56
CA THR A 1029 -53.71 11.43 22.31
C THR A 1029 -54.07 12.87 22.59
N ILE A 1030 -53.57 13.78 21.77
CA ILE A 1030 -53.79 15.23 21.87
C ILE A 1030 -53.92 15.85 20.47
N ALA A 1031 -54.82 16.81 20.29
CA ALA A 1031 -54.80 17.70 19.12
C ALA A 1031 -54.16 19.03 19.53
N MET A 1032 -53.39 19.65 18.63
CA MET A 1032 -52.69 20.91 18.92
C MET A 1032 -52.68 21.85 17.72
N LYS A 1033 -52.66 23.14 18.02
CA LYS A 1033 -52.51 24.23 17.05
C LYS A 1033 -51.63 25.32 17.63
N ILE A 1034 -50.72 25.86 16.82
CA ILE A 1034 -49.91 27.03 17.18
C ILE A 1034 -50.26 28.22 16.29
N GLU A 1035 -50.21 29.43 16.86
CA GLU A 1035 -50.42 30.68 16.14
C GLU A 1035 -49.27 31.64 16.43
N ARG A 1036 -48.66 32.22 15.40
CA ARG A 1036 -47.63 33.26 15.54
C ARG A 1036 -48.26 34.53 16.12
N ILE A 1037 -47.53 35.23 16.99
CA ILE A 1037 -47.90 36.52 17.55
C ILE A 1037 -47.41 37.66 16.66
#